data_AF-A0A3M7ENZ9-F1
#
_entry.id   AF-A0A3M7ENZ9-F1
#
_cell.length_a   1.000
_cell.length_b   1.000
_cell.length_c   1.000
_cell.angle_alpha   90.00
_cell.angle_beta   90.00
_cell.angle_gamma   90.00
#
_symmetry.space_group_name_H-M   'P 1'
#
loop_
_entity.id
_entity.type
_entity.pdbx_description
1 polymer ?
#
loop_
_entity_poly.entity_id
_entity_poly.type
_entity_poly.pdbx_seq_one_letter_code
_entity_poly.pdbx_strand_id
1 'polypeptide(L)'
;MQSLRDSMSHHTLASPSHIETTPDRRPSGSATFEGRNGEQSHPYVNLNGPLPLHGTNDYTKSLMTRIATGQATAEERARWEEHVAAVRARPVSSVHNNAFDSPQALPSASDRFAPRAGGDEHGLTSREARMPREQHQGHMNAAAVQDFQMQLMLLEEQNKRRLEQARQLHDATAMPPIHQPSNAGIPHVNPQFIREMAVQGGSMRSNHQSILRSSRTKKATPTNAGEYAEPFCKFLTENPTVFHAVDTVKKQLKDAGFTELSERDEWKIKPSGSYFVERNGSSLIAFTVGGKYEPGNGAAILAGHVDALTAKLKPISQVPNKAGYVQLGVAPYAGAPNATWWDRDLSIGGRVLVREGSKIVSKLVKLDWPIARIPTLAPHFGAAASGPFNPETQMVPIIGLEGAETHSSEEQAAEPFSQPSLLGSADGSASSFVKTQPPRLVKAIGNALGLGPNTYSNIVNWELELYDTQPAQAGGLDKEFIFAGRVDDKLCSWAAIQALLEAQDDTEESSMIKVVGLFDNEEIGSLLRQGARGNFLPQTMERTVGALADHTPTSDLIGRTYANSFLVSSDVIHAVNPNFLNAYLENHAPQLNVGVVVSADSNGHMTTDAVSTAIFQRCADKVGAKLQVFQIRNDSRSGGTVGPMLSSMTGIRAIDAGIPQLSMHSIRATTGSKDPGLGVLCFRGFLNGFEAVDKEFR
;
A
#
# COMPACT_ATOMS: atom_id res chain seq x y z
N MET A 1 -54.25 37.15 4.80
CA MET A 1 -54.59 38.53 4.39
C MET A 1 -53.43 39.08 3.56
N GLN A 2 -53.71 40.00 2.62
CA GLN A 2 -52.80 40.80 1.73
C GLN A 2 -51.30 40.39 1.62
N SER A 3 -50.71 40.20 0.43
CA SER A 3 -51.16 40.27 -0.98
C SER A 3 -50.19 39.40 -1.84
N LEU A 4 -50.57 38.70 -2.94
CA LEU A 4 -51.07 39.18 -4.25
C LEU A 4 -50.12 40.23 -4.88
N ARG A 5 -49.69 40.19 -6.16
CA ARG A 5 -50.28 39.74 -7.46
C ARG A 5 -49.14 39.57 -8.50
N ASP A 6 -49.26 39.12 -9.76
CA ASP A 6 -50.12 38.20 -10.56
C ASP A 6 -49.55 38.20 -12.03
N SER A 7 -50.24 37.58 -13.01
CA SER A 7 -49.93 37.47 -14.47
C SER A 7 -48.77 36.52 -14.85
N MET A 8 -48.94 35.42 -15.60
CA MET A 8 -50.06 34.80 -16.33
C MET A 8 -50.46 35.40 -17.70
N SER A 9 -50.16 34.67 -18.78
CA SER A 9 -50.78 34.62 -20.14
C SER A 9 -49.89 33.76 -21.08
N HIS A 10 -50.29 33.14 -22.20
CA HIS A 10 -51.53 32.54 -22.76
C HIS A 10 -51.09 31.76 -24.05
N HIS A 11 -51.75 30.73 -24.63
CA HIS A 11 -52.99 30.00 -24.31
C HIS A 11 -52.93 28.51 -24.79
N THR A 12 -53.91 27.70 -24.38
CA THR A 12 -54.10 26.25 -24.64
C THR A 12 -54.67 25.89 -26.04
N LEU A 13 -54.36 24.68 -26.59
CA LEU A 13 -55.30 23.64 -27.13
C LEU A 13 -54.75 22.80 -28.31
N ALA A 14 -54.75 21.46 -28.19
CA ALA A 14 -55.30 20.48 -29.15
C ALA A 14 -55.08 19.01 -28.70
N SER A 15 -56.02 18.13 -29.04
CA SER A 15 -56.03 16.65 -28.87
C SER A 15 -56.57 16.02 -30.19
N PRO A 16 -56.83 14.69 -30.36
CA PRO A 16 -56.66 13.53 -29.46
C PRO A 16 -56.09 12.26 -30.15
N SER A 17 -56.34 11.08 -29.54
CA SER A 17 -56.26 9.68 -30.05
C SER A 17 -54.96 8.88 -29.83
N HIS A 18 -54.99 7.57 -29.51
CA HIS A 18 -55.95 6.76 -28.70
C HIS A 18 -55.37 5.34 -28.42
N ILE A 19 -55.54 4.82 -27.18
CA ILE A 19 -55.88 3.38 -26.84
C ILE A 19 -54.82 2.28 -27.19
N GLU A 20 -54.57 1.18 -26.46
CA GLU A 20 -55.15 0.52 -25.25
C GLU A 20 -54.00 -0.13 -24.44
N THR A 21 -54.02 -0.30 -23.11
CA THR A 21 -54.73 -1.39 -22.37
C THR A 21 -54.64 -1.17 -20.83
N THR A 22 -55.49 -1.84 -20.05
CA THR A 22 -55.75 -1.59 -18.61
C THR A 22 -55.75 -2.86 -17.72
N PRO A 23 -55.78 -2.76 -16.37
CA PRO A 23 -55.31 -3.82 -15.45
C PRO A 23 -56.42 -4.47 -14.55
N ASP A 24 -56.05 -4.81 -13.29
CA ASP A 24 -56.84 -5.42 -12.18
C ASP A 24 -56.94 -6.98 -12.17
N ARG A 25 -57.22 -7.70 -11.07
CA ARG A 25 -57.90 -7.40 -9.77
C ARG A 25 -57.30 -8.09 -8.51
N ARG A 26 -57.62 -7.52 -7.33
CA ARG A 26 -57.70 -8.14 -5.97
C ARG A 26 -59.15 -8.65 -5.71
N PRO A 27 -59.52 -9.38 -4.62
CA PRO A 27 -58.92 -9.55 -3.28
C PRO A 27 -58.81 -11.06 -2.88
N SER A 28 -59.01 -11.61 -1.65
CA SER A 28 -59.39 -11.17 -0.28
C SER A 28 -59.11 -12.28 0.75
N GLY A 29 -58.89 -11.94 2.03
CA GLY A 29 -59.09 -12.89 3.16
C GLY A 29 -58.17 -12.71 4.38
N SER A 30 -58.67 -13.06 5.57
CA SER A 30 -57.92 -13.00 6.86
C SER A 30 -58.35 -14.13 7.80
N ALA A 31 -57.41 -14.89 8.35
CA ALA A 31 -57.62 -15.75 9.53
C ALA A 31 -56.28 -16.22 10.15
N THR A 32 -56.32 -16.58 11.44
CA THR A 32 -55.24 -17.21 12.22
C THR A 32 -55.25 -18.73 12.10
N PHE A 33 -54.12 -19.40 12.32
CA PHE A 33 -54.12 -20.82 12.71
C PHE A 33 -52.92 -21.20 13.59
N GLU A 34 -53.18 -21.98 14.64
CA GLU A 34 -52.15 -22.60 15.51
C GLU A 34 -51.85 -24.04 15.07
N GLY A 35 -50.68 -24.55 15.42
CA GLY A 35 -50.06 -25.71 14.78
C GLY A 35 -50.73 -27.08 14.95
N ARG A 36 -50.13 -28.07 14.27
CA ARG A 36 -49.97 -29.43 14.80
C ARG A 36 -48.89 -30.25 14.06
N ASN A 37 -48.07 -30.89 14.87
CA ASN A 37 -47.44 -32.22 14.75
C ASN A 37 -46.83 -32.68 13.41
N GLY A 38 -45.52 -32.92 13.45
CA GLY A 38 -44.82 -33.92 12.63
C GLY A 38 -43.71 -34.57 13.47
N GLU A 39 -44.02 -35.66 14.16
CA GLU A 39 -43.05 -36.38 15.02
C GLU A 39 -42.11 -37.25 14.18
N GLN A 40 -40.80 -37.16 14.43
CA GLN A 40 -39.86 -38.26 14.22
C GLN A 40 -38.88 -38.34 15.40
N SER A 41 -38.41 -39.55 15.70
CA SER A 41 -37.90 -39.93 17.02
C SER A 41 -36.41 -39.69 17.22
N HIS A 42 -36.05 -39.19 18.41
CA HIS A 42 -34.69 -39.26 18.93
C HIS A 42 -34.50 -40.55 19.75
N PRO A 43 -33.52 -41.42 19.45
CA PRO A 43 -33.11 -42.48 20.36
C PRO A 43 -32.22 -41.90 21.48
N TYR A 44 -32.43 -42.35 22.72
CA TYR A 44 -31.50 -42.08 23.82
C TYR A 44 -30.14 -42.74 23.55
N VAL A 45 -29.05 -42.01 23.79
CA VAL A 45 -27.69 -42.57 23.82
C VAL A 45 -27.28 -42.85 25.27
N ASN A 46 -26.70 -44.03 25.49
CA ASN A 46 -26.29 -44.53 26.81
C ASN A 46 -25.11 -43.70 27.38
N LEU A 47 -25.20 -43.29 28.64
CA LEU A 47 -24.19 -42.45 29.32
C LEU A 47 -23.02 -43.21 29.96
N ASN A 48 -23.05 -44.56 30.02
CA ASN A 48 -22.04 -45.37 30.71
C ASN A 48 -21.22 -46.27 29.76
N GLY A 49 -20.42 -45.66 28.87
CA GLY A 49 -19.45 -46.38 28.05
C GLY A 49 -18.41 -45.46 27.39
N PRO A 50 -17.12 -45.85 27.33
CA PRO A 50 -16.07 -45.03 26.71
C PRO A 50 -16.07 -45.17 25.18
N LEU A 51 -16.30 -44.07 24.46
CA LEU A 51 -16.26 -44.00 22.98
C LEU A 51 -15.51 -42.74 22.50
N PRO A 52 -15.01 -42.71 21.24
CA PRO A 52 -13.72 -42.08 20.95
C PRO A 52 -13.76 -40.60 20.56
N LEU A 53 -12.63 -39.92 20.77
CA LEU A 53 -12.43 -38.50 20.44
C LEU A 53 -11.52 -38.31 19.21
N HIS A 54 -12.10 -37.95 18.07
CA HIS A 54 -11.43 -37.30 16.93
C HIS A 54 -12.33 -36.16 16.41
N GLY A 55 -11.73 -35.00 16.06
CA GLY A 55 -12.38 -33.95 15.25
C GLY A 55 -13.50 -33.11 15.90
N THR A 56 -13.13 -31.99 16.53
CA THR A 56 -13.95 -30.75 16.59
C THR A 56 -15.43 -30.85 17.04
N ASN A 57 -15.78 -31.72 17.99
CA ASN A 57 -17.10 -31.68 18.62
C ASN A 57 -17.25 -30.47 19.58
N ASP A 58 -18.49 -30.05 19.84
CA ASP A 58 -18.75 -28.85 20.66
C ASP A 58 -18.44 -29.04 22.15
N TYR A 59 -18.41 -30.27 22.64
CA TYR A 59 -17.91 -30.59 23.98
C TYR A 59 -16.44 -30.17 24.14
N THR A 60 -15.59 -30.48 23.14
CA THR A 60 -14.16 -30.10 23.15
C THR A 60 -13.97 -28.59 23.10
N LYS A 61 -14.78 -27.88 22.30
CA LYS A 61 -14.78 -26.39 22.25
C LYS A 61 -15.20 -25.81 23.61
N SER A 62 -16.31 -26.29 24.15
CA SER A 62 -16.86 -25.87 25.45
C SER A 62 -15.89 -26.11 26.60
N LEU A 63 -15.19 -27.26 26.60
CA LEU A 63 -14.14 -27.60 27.55
C LEU A 63 -12.93 -26.67 27.42
N MET A 64 -12.40 -26.44 26.20
CA MET A 64 -11.29 -25.51 26.02
C MET A 64 -11.64 -24.07 26.44
N THR A 65 -12.86 -23.60 26.18
CA THR A 65 -13.34 -22.31 26.71
C THR A 65 -13.34 -22.31 28.24
N ARG A 66 -13.88 -23.33 28.91
CA ARG A 66 -13.83 -23.45 30.38
C ARG A 66 -12.41 -23.50 30.93
N ILE A 67 -11.46 -24.14 30.24
CA ILE A 67 -10.06 -24.18 30.66
C ILE A 67 -9.45 -22.77 30.54
N ALA A 68 -9.68 -22.07 29.42
CA ALA A 68 -9.18 -20.72 29.18
C ALA A 68 -9.78 -19.65 30.12
N THR A 69 -11.05 -19.79 30.53
CA THR A 69 -11.70 -18.91 31.52
C THR A 69 -11.45 -19.32 32.98
N GLY A 70 -10.68 -20.38 33.23
CA GLY A 70 -10.42 -20.91 34.58
C GLY A 70 -11.59 -21.65 35.24
N GLN A 71 -12.71 -21.82 34.52
CA GLN A 71 -13.97 -22.41 34.97
C GLN A 71 -14.03 -23.95 34.86
N ALA A 72 -13.04 -24.60 34.25
CA ALA A 72 -12.98 -26.05 34.14
C ALA A 72 -12.66 -26.73 35.48
N THR A 73 -13.19 -27.92 35.74
CA THR A 73 -12.84 -28.69 36.95
C THR A 73 -11.39 -29.19 36.91
N ALA A 74 -10.89 -29.74 38.02
CA ALA A 74 -9.57 -30.38 38.06
C ALA A 74 -9.52 -31.65 37.18
N GLU A 75 -10.60 -32.44 37.19
CA GLU A 75 -10.73 -33.68 36.41
C GLU A 75 -10.87 -33.40 34.90
N GLU A 76 -11.58 -32.31 34.54
CA GLU A 76 -11.65 -31.79 33.18
C GLU A 76 -10.27 -31.40 32.64
N ARG A 77 -9.43 -30.76 33.47
CA ARG A 77 -8.06 -30.39 33.11
C ARG A 77 -7.14 -31.61 32.98
N ALA A 78 -7.17 -32.53 33.94
CA ALA A 78 -6.34 -33.74 33.90
C ALA A 78 -6.61 -34.59 32.65
N ARG A 79 -7.88 -34.78 32.26
CA ARG A 79 -8.25 -35.51 31.03
C ARG A 79 -7.83 -34.78 29.75
N TRP A 80 -7.78 -33.44 29.77
CA TRP A 80 -7.28 -32.66 28.64
C TRP A 80 -5.76 -32.80 28.48
N GLU A 81 -5.01 -32.75 29.58
CA GLU A 81 -3.55 -32.95 29.60
C GLU A 81 -3.16 -34.37 29.15
N GLU A 82 -3.89 -35.39 29.61
CA GLU A 82 -3.76 -36.79 29.17
C GLU A 82 -4.00 -36.93 27.66
N HIS A 83 -5.05 -36.28 27.12
CA HIS A 83 -5.33 -36.29 25.69
C HIS A 83 -4.21 -35.63 24.87
N VAL A 84 -3.68 -34.47 25.32
CA VAL A 84 -2.57 -33.78 24.67
C VAL A 84 -1.29 -34.62 24.70
N ALA A 85 -1.01 -35.32 25.80
CA ALA A 85 0.10 -36.26 25.89
C ALA A 85 -0.07 -37.45 24.91
N ALA A 86 -1.26 -38.05 24.84
CA ALA A 86 -1.57 -39.16 23.94
C ALA A 86 -1.50 -38.79 22.45
N VAL A 87 -1.78 -37.52 22.09
CA VAL A 87 -1.58 -37.00 20.72
C VAL A 87 -0.08 -36.83 20.42
N ARG A 88 0.70 -36.27 21.37
CA ARG A 88 2.16 -36.08 21.22
C ARG A 88 2.95 -37.39 21.14
N ALA A 89 2.41 -38.49 21.64
CA ALA A 89 3.06 -39.81 21.66
C ALA A 89 2.90 -40.64 20.36
N ARG A 90 2.22 -40.13 19.32
CA ARG A 90 1.97 -40.87 18.07
C ARG A 90 3.18 -40.84 17.11
N PRO A 91 3.73 -41.98 16.67
CA PRO A 91 4.79 -42.01 15.65
C PRO A 91 4.29 -41.57 14.27
N VAL A 92 5.17 -40.93 13.48
CA VAL A 92 4.90 -40.55 12.08
C VAL A 92 5.42 -41.65 11.15
N SER A 93 4.52 -42.25 10.35
CA SER A 93 4.87 -43.34 9.42
C SER A 93 4.84 -42.90 7.94
N SER A 94 6.02 -42.57 7.43
CA SER A 94 6.48 -42.76 6.03
C SER A 94 5.50 -42.54 4.85
N VAL A 95 5.76 -41.47 4.09
CA VAL A 95 5.69 -41.47 2.60
C VAL A 95 7.03 -40.93 2.08
N HIS A 96 7.44 -41.31 0.86
CA HIS A 96 8.85 -41.30 0.43
C HIS A 96 9.48 -39.92 0.17
N ASN A 97 10.76 -39.81 0.53
CA ASN A 97 11.74 -38.98 -0.15
C ASN A 97 12.89 -39.89 -0.61
N ASN A 98 13.22 -39.90 -1.90
CA ASN A 98 14.45 -40.49 -2.42
C ASN A 98 15.45 -39.37 -2.70
N ALA A 99 16.52 -39.31 -1.90
CA ALA A 99 17.70 -38.49 -2.17
C ALA A 99 18.89 -39.43 -2.47
N PHE A 100 19.68 -39.10 -3.48
CA PHE A 100 20.78 -39.93 -3.96
C PHE A 100 22.06 -39.10 -4.09
N ASP A 101 23.01 -39.29 -3.19
CA ASP A 101 24.43 -38.92 -3.32
C ASP A 101 25.19 -39.46 -2.09
N SER A 102 26.39 -40.03 -2.16
CA SER A 102 27.26 -40.47 -3.28
C SER A 102 28.12 -41.65 -2.74
N PRO A 103 29.31 -42.02 -3.30
CA PRO A 103 29.74 -42.11 -4.69
C PRO A 103 30.33 -43.51 -5.05
N GLN A 104 30.15 -44.01 -6.28
CA GLN A 104 31.08 -45.01 -6.84
C GLN A 104 31.08 -45.13 -8.37
N ALA A 105 32.22 -45.58 -8.90
CA ALA A 105 32.70 -45.65 -10.29
C ALA A 105 31.68 -45.83 -11.45
N LEU A 106 31.89 -45.05 -12.51
CA LEU A 106 31.32 -45.26 -13.86
C LEU A 106 32.11 -46.31 -14.67
N PRO A 107 31.42 -47.13 -15.46
CA PRO A 107 31.89 -47.58 -16.78
C PRO A 107 31.28 -46.73 -17.93
N SER A 108 31.82 -46.86 -19.15
CA SER A 108 31.59 -45.89 -20.23
C SER A 108 30.68 -46.33 -21.38
N ALA A 109 29.80 -45.40 -21.77
CA ALA A 109 29.47 -44.99 -23.14
C ALA A 109 28.81 -45.96 -24.16
N SER A 110 28.18 -45.31 -25.15
CA SER A 110 27.68 -45.83 -26.45
C SER A 110 26.42 -46.71 -26.45
N ASP A 111 25.76 -46.70 -27.61
CA ASP A 111 24.47 -47.32 -27.95
C ASP A 111 23.21 -46.82 -27.22
N ARG A 112 22.07 -46.56 -27.89
CA ARG A 112 21.74 -46.71 -29.32
C ARG A 112 20.64 -45.74 -29.76
N PHE A 113 20.69 -45.28 -31.02
CA PHE A 113 19.58 -44.55 -31.67
C PHE A 113 18.44 -45.50 -32.07
N ALA A 114 17.20 -44.98 -32.10
CA ALA A 114 16.16 -45.12 -33.16
C ALA A 114 14.72 -45.37 -32.63
N PRO A 115 13.69 -44.70 -33.18
CA PRO A 115 12.28 -44.93 -32.85
C PRO A 115 11.62 -46.00 -33.74
N ARG A 116 10.36 -46.36 -33.42
CA ARG A 116 9.42 -47.07 -34.33
C ARG A 116 8.01 -46.47 -34.22
N ALA A 117 7.21 -46.66 -35.27
CA ALA A 117 5.89 -46.03 -35.46
C ALA A 117 4.89 -46.97 -36.16
N GLY A 118 3.62 -46.56 -36.22
CA GLY A 118 2.57 -47.10 -37.11
C GLY A 118 1.57 -48.06 -36.45
N GLY A 119 0.28 -47.95 -36.82
CA GLY A 119 -0.77 -48.91 -36.40
C GLY A 119 -2.18 -48.32 -36.28
N ASP A 120 -2.89 -48.21 -37.41
CA ASP A 120 -4.34 -47.93 -37.54
C ASP A 120 -5.18 -49.16 -37.08
N GLU A 121 -6.52 -49.20 -36.96
CA GLU A 121 -7.63 -48.28 -37.28
C GLU A 121 -8.93 -48.71 -36.54
N HIS A 122 -10.00 -47.88 -36.59
CA HIS A 122 -11.44 -48.19 -36.44
C HIS A 122 -12.04 -48.82 -35.15
N GLY A 123 -13.25 -48.35 -34.76
CA GLY A 123 -14.11 -49.04 -33.79
C GLY A 123 -15.21 -48.19 -33.12
N LEU A 124 -16.33 -47.91 -33.80
CA LEU A 124 -17.51 -47.29 -33.18
C LEU A 124 -18.40 -48.31 -32.47
N THR A 125 -18.80 -48.04 -31.22
CA THR A 125 -20.14 -48.42 -30.70
C THR A 125 -20.49 -47.65 -29.43
N SER A 126 -21.79 -47.47 -29.18
CA SER A 126 -22.33 -46.67 -28.08
C SER A 126 -22.47 -47.45 -26.78
N ARG A 127 -22.28 -46.77 -25.64
CA ARG A 127 -22.89 -47.16 -24.36
C ARG A 127 -23.08 -45.97 -23.45
N GLU A 128 -24.29 -45.84 -22.92
CA GLU A 128 -24.64 -44.79 -21.95
C GLU A 128 -24.04 -45.11 -20.57
N ALA A 129 -23.45 -44.11 -19.92
CA ALA A 129 -23.10 -44.15 -18.50
C ALA A 129 -23.51 -42.81 -17.87
N ARG A 130 -24.32 -42.87 -16.81
CA ARG A 130 -24.83 -41.66 -16.12
C ARG A 130 -23.72 -41.03 -15.28
N MET A 131 -23.40 -39.76 -15.51
CA MET A 131 -22.67 -38.95 -14.53
C MET A 131 -23.60 -38.56 -13.37
N PRO A 132 -23.17 -38.68 -12.11
CA PRO A 132 -23.79 -37.97 -10.99
C PRO A 132 -23.57 -36.46 -11.13
N ARG A 133 -24.53 -35.65 -10.67
CA ARG A 133 -24.29 -34.22 -10.41
C ARG A 133 -23.76 -34.07 -8.99
N GLU A 134 -22.50 -33.73 -8.83
CA GLU A 134 -21.99 -33.28 -7.52
C GLU A 134 -22.30 -31.80 -7.30
N GLN A 135 -22.81 -31.48 -6.11
CA GLN A 135 -23.07 -30.10 -5.67
C GLN A 135 -21.80 -29.54 -5.04
N HIS A 136 -21.27 -28.42 -5.57
CA HIS A 136 -20.16 -27.72 -4.95
C HIS A 136 -20.60 -27.02 -3.65
N GLN A 137 -20.40 -27.71 -2.51
CA GLN A 137 -20.27 -27.05 -1.20
C GLN A 137 -18.78 -26.88 -0.89
N GLY A 138 -18.30 -25.63 -0.94
CA GLY A 138 -16.89 -25.30 -0.76
C GLY A 138 -16.36 -25.75 0.61
N HIS A 139 -15.46 -26.73 0.58
CA HIS A 139 -14.66 -27.13 1.75
C HIS A 139 -13.27 -26.50 1.65
N MET A 140 -12.80 -25.89 2.73
CA MET A 140 -11.42 -25.40 2.81
C MET A 140 -10.45 -26.58 2.81
N ASN A 141 -9.40 -26.51 2.00
CA ASN A 141 -8.44 -27.60 1.85
C ASN A 141 -7.63 -27.78 3.15
N ALA A 142 -7.79 -28.95 3.80
CA ALA A 142 -7.16 -29.26 5.08
C ALA A 142 -5.62 -29.20 5.03
N ALA A 143 -5.00 -29.48 3.88
CA ALA A 143 -3.55 -29.40 3.70
C ALA A 143 -3.01 -27.98 4.01
N ALA A 144 -3.68 -26.94 3.51
CA ALA A 144 -3.26 -25.55 3.73
C ALA A 144 -3.33 -25.12 5.22
N VAL A 145 -4.21 -25.75 6.01
CA VAL A 145 -4.30 -25.52 7.47
C VAL A 145 -3.14 -26.21 8.19
N GLN A 146 -2.73 -27.40 7.75
CA GLN A 146 -1.58 -28.12 8.31
C GLN A 146 -0.26 -27.44 7.94
N ASP A 147 -0.09 -26.95 6.71
CA ASP A 147 1.10 -26.21 6.30
C ASP A 147 1.27 -24.92 7.11
N PHE A 148 0.19 -24.18 7.35
CA PHE A 148 0.22 -22.98 8.20
C PHE A 148 0.59 -23.29 9.66
N GLN A 149 0.07 -24.38 10.23
CA GLN A 149 0.45 -24.83 11.58
C GLN A 149 1.91 -25.30 11.66
N MET A 150 2.42 -25.95 10.60
CA MET A 150 3.81 -26.39 10.50
C MET A 150 4.77 -25.19 10.36
N GLN A 151 4.42 -24.17 9.58
CA GLN A 151 5.16 -22.91 9.51
C GLN A 151 5.20 -22.18 10.87
N LEU A 152 4.09 -22.19 11.63
CA LEU A 152 4.03 -21.57 12.95
C LEU A 152 5.02 -22.24 13.93
N MET A 153 5.02 -23.58 14.02
CA MET A 153 5.96 -24.31 14.88
C MET A 153 7.43 -24.09 14.49
N LEU A 154 7.73 -24.06 13.18
CA LEU A 154 9.08 -23.73 12.69
C LEU A 154 9.53 -22.32 13.10
N LEU A 155 8.62 -21.34 13.05
CA LEU A 155 8.91 -19.96 13.46
C LEU A 155 9.10 -19.84 14.98
N GLU A 156 8.30 -20.54 15.79
CA GLU A 156 8.47 -20.62 17.24
C GLU A 156 9.82 -21.24 17.62
N GLU A 157 10.22 -22.34 16.99
CA GLU A 157 11.51 -22.98 17.28
C GLU A 157 12.71 -22.12 16.85
N GLN A 158 12.65 -21.48 15.67
CA GLN A 158 13.68 -20.53 15.25
C GLN A 158 13.83 -19.36 16.25
N ASN A 159 12.73 -18.81 16.75
CA ASN A 159 12.75 -17.74 17.75
C ASN A 159 13.29 -18.23 19.10
N LYS A 160 13.01 -19.47 19.50
CA LYS A 160 13.60 -20.08 20.70
C LYS A 160 15.12 -20.25 20.59
N ARG A 161 15.62 -20.73 19.45
CA ARG A 161 17.06 -20.87 19.18
C ARG A 161 17.78 -19.51 19.19
N ARG A 162 17.17 -18.45 18.65
CA ARG A 162 17.67 -17.06 18.73
C ARG A 162 17.78 -16.56 20.18
N LEU A 163 16.78 -16.87 21.02
CA LEU A 163 16.78 -16.53 22.44
C LEU A 163 17.88 -17.26 23.24
N GLU A 164 18.20 -18.51 22.89
CA GLU A 164 19.29 -19.26 23.52
C GLU A 164 20.67 -18.74 23.09
N GLN A 165 20.86 -18.40 21.80
CA GLN A 165 22.09 -17.74 21.33
C GLN A 165 22.30 -16.37 21.97
N ALA A 166 21.25 -15.56 22.13
CA ALA A 166 21.32 -14.26 22.80
C ALA A 166 21.76 -14.37 24.27
N ARG A 167 21.34 -15.43 24.98
CA ARG A 167 21.79 -15.73 26.35
C ARG A 167 23.26 -16.16 26.39
N GLN A 168 23.68 -17.05 25.49
CA GLN A 168 25.08 -17.50 25.41
C GLN A 168 26.06 -16.36 25.10
N LEU A 169 25.63 -15.35 24.34
CA LEU A 169 26.42 -14.14 24.10
C LEU A 169 26.50 -13.21 25.32
N HIS A 170 25.44 -13.13 26.12
CA HIS A 170 25.38 -12.29 27.32
C HIS A 170 26.31 -12.80 28.44
N ASP A 171 26.38 -14.12 28.64
CA ASP A 171 27.19 -14.72 29.71
C ASP A 171 28.71 -14.75 29.38
N ALA A 172 29.10 -14.36 28.16
CA ALA A 172 30.49 -14.39 27.69
C ALA A 172 31.30 -13.10 27.94
N THR A 173 30.68 -12.00 28.36
CA THR A 173 31.32 -10.67 28.43
C THR A 173 31.51 -10.12 29.85
N ALA A 174 32.43 -10.73 30.60
CA ALA A 174 32.98 -10.14 31.84
C ALA A 174 34.34 -9.49 31.57
N MET A 175 34.39 -8.15 31.54
CA MET A 175 35.63 -7.36 31.36
C MET A 175 36.04 -6.62 32.64
N PRO A 176 37.36 -6.48 32.93
CA PRO A 176 37.88 -5.84 34.13
C PRO A 176 37.77 -4.30 34.10
N PRO A 177 37.83 -3.62 35.27
CA PRO A 177 37.59 -2.18 35.37
C PRO A 177 38.74 -1.32 34.81
N ILE A 178 38.38 -0.17 34.21
CA ILE A 178 39.30 0.81 33.63
C ILE A 178 39.43 2.03 34.56
N HIS A 179 40.66 2.54 34.71
CA HIS A 179 40.99 3.71 35.53
C HIS A 179 40.45 5.04 34.95
N GLN A 180 40.06 5.96 35.84
CA GLN A 180 39.75 7.36 35.48
C GLN A 180 41.02 8.22 35.31
N PRO A 181 41.11 9.06 34.27
CA PRO A 181 41.95 10.26 34.23
C PRO A 181 41.19 11.51 34.74
N SER A 182 41.92 12.59 35.02
CA SER A 182 41.43 13.78 35.75
C SER A 182 41.05 15.00 34.87
N ASN A 183 40.34 15.96 35.48
CA ASN A 183 39.83 17.20 34.86
C ASN A 183 40.89 18.09 34.18
N ALA A 184 40.55 18.66 33.01
CA ALA A 184 41.19 19.85 32.47
C ALA A 184 40.28 20.66 31.53
N GLY A 185 40.10 21.97 31.83
CA GLY A 185 39.88 23.07 30.87
C GLY A 185 38.63 23.10 29.96
N ILE A 186 37.73 24.06 30.21
CA ILE A 186 36.71 24.52 29.24
C ILE A 186 37.01 25.98 28.83
N PRO A 187 37.17 26.31 27.53
CA PRO A 187 37.20 27.70 27.05
C PRO A 187 35.80 28.31 26.94
N HIS A 188 35.66 29.61 27.26
CA HIS A 188 34.39 30.34 27.14
C HIS A 188 34.03 30.69 25.68
N VAL A 189 32.73 30.71 25.37
CA VAL A 189 32.16 31.22 24.10
C VAL A 189 31.65 32.65 24.30
N ASN A 190 31.89 33.55 23.34
CA ASN A 190 31.51 34.96 23.40
C ASN A 190 29.99 35.17 23.13
N PRO A 191 29.21 35.78 24.05
CA PRO A 191 27.77 36.02 23.87
C PRO A 191 27.37 36.95 22.71
N GLN A 192 28.28 37.75 22.15
CA GLN A 192 27.93 38.73 21.12
C GLN A 192 27.51 38.07 19.78
N PHE A 193 28.07 36.91 19.43
CA PHE A 193 27.85 36.24 18.14
C PHE A 193 26.38 35.83 17.92
N ILE A 194 25.64 35.53 18.99
CA ILE A 194 24.22 35.13 18.93
C ILE A 194 23.30 36.34 18.67
N ARG A 195 23.76 37.58 18.90
CA ARG A 195 22.90 38.77 18.83
C ARG A 195 22.75 39.37 17.43
N GLU A 196 23.68 39.10 16.52
CA GLU A 196 23.69 39.70 15.17
C GLU A 196 22.77 38.96 14.17
N MET A 197 22.55 37.66 14.35
CA MET A 197 21.62 36.89 13.50
C MET A 197 20.14 37.27 13.71
N ALA A 198 19.81 37.97 14.80
CA ALA A 198 18.43 38.27 15.20
C ALA A 198 17.79 39.47 14.46
N VAL A 199 18.52 40.20 13.63
CA VAL A 199 18.10 41.52 13.11
C VAL A 199 17.68 41.51 11.62
N GLN A 200 17.93 40.42 10.88
CA GLN A 200 17.59 40.32 9.44
C GLN A 200 16.24 39.61 9.14
N GLY A 201 15.45 39.25 10.14
CA GLY A 201 14.14 38.59 9.97
C GLY A 201 12.98 39.48 9.46
N GLY A 202 13.29 40.57 8.73
CA GLY A 202 12.44 41.76 8.69
C GLY A 202 11.82 42.21 7.34
N SER A 203 12.07 41.54 6.20
CA SER A 203 11.43 41.94 4.93
C SER A 203 11.40 40.86 3.84
N MET A 204 10.51 39.86 3.96
CA MET A 204 10.18 38.93 2.85
C MET A 204 8.68 38.57 2.82
N ARG A 205 7.81 39.52 2.51
CA ARG A 205 6.38 39.29 2.23
C ARG A 205 5.84 40.16 1.08
N SER A 206 6.28 39.87 -0.15
CA SER A 206 5.75 40.49 -1.38
C SER A 206 5.98 39.68 -2.67
N ASN A 207 7.16 39.08 -2.87
CA ASN A 207 7.55 38.55 -4.19
C ASN A 207 7.10 37.12 -4.55
N HIS A 208 6.30 36.43 -3.72
CA HIS A 208 5.94 35.01 -3.93
C HIS A 208 5.05 34.70 -5.15
N GLN A 209 4.45 35.70 -5.81
CA GLN A 209 3.61 35.48 -7.00
C GLN A 209 4.32 35.65 -8.35
N SER A 210 5.56 36.15 -8.36
CA SER A 210 6.32 36.38 -9.62
C SER A 210 7.24 35.21 -10.00
N ILE A 211 7.65 34.38 -9.04
CA ILE A 211 8.65 33.30 -9.22
C ILE A 211 8.01 32.02 -9.80
N LEU A 212 6.68 31.88 -9.72
CA LEU A 212 5.95 30.70 -10.19
C LEU A 212 5.66 30.68 -11.70
N ARG A 213 6.33 31.51 -12.50
CA ARG A 213 6.34 31.45 -13.96
C ARG A 213 7.77 31.51 -14.47
N SER A 214 8.13 30.58 -15.35
CA SER A 214 9.47 30.41 -15.94
C SER A 214 10.56 29.81 -15.03
N SER A 215 10.26 28.64 -14.46
CA SER A 215 11.29 27.63 -14.16
C SER A 215 10.78 26.24 -14.53
N ARG A 216 10.76 25.94 -15.84
CA ARG A 216 10.86 24.53 -16.28
C ARG A 216 12.28 24.10 -15.94
N THR A 217 12.44 23.07 -15.13
CA THR A 217 13.72 22.38 -14.99
C THR A 217 14.22 21.97 -16.37
N LYS A 218 15.53 22.11 -16.62
CA LYS A 218 16.12 21.65 -17.88
C LYS A 218 16.00 20.13 -17.91
N LYS A 219 15.43 19.58 -19.00
CA LYS A 219 15.22 18.14 -19.18
C LYS A 219 16.42 17.32 -18.66
N ALA A 220 16.14 16.27 -17.89
CA ALA A 220 17.15 15.50 -17.20
C ALA A 220 18.24 14.97 -18.16
N THR A 221 19.50 15.08 -17.73
CA THR A 221 20.72 14.62 -18.41
C THR A 221 21.68 14.01 -17.37
N PRO A 222 22.67 13.21 -17.78
CA PRO A 222 23.69 12.68 -16.87
C PRO A 222 24.46 13.76 -16.08
N THR A 223 24.53 14.99 -16.59
CA THR A 223 25.29 16.10 -15.99
C THR A 223 24.45 16.99 -15.06
N ASN A 224 23.13 17.09 -15.25
CA ASN A 224 22.25 17.94 -14.42
C ASN A 224 21.32 17.16 -13.46
N ALA A 225 21.44 15.83 -13.36
CA ALA A 225 20.57 15.01 -12.50
C ALA A 225 20.49 15.48 -11.02
N GLY A 226 21.53 16.13 -10.48
CA GLY A 226 21.50 16.71 -9.13
C GLY A 226 20.58 17.93 -8.96
N GLU A 227 20.15 18.59 -10.04
CA GLU A 227 19.18 19.70 -10.00
C GLU A 227 17.79 19.24 -9.50
N TYR A 228 17.52 17.93 -9.52
CA TYR A 228 16.25 17.32 -9.11
C TYR A 228 16.17 17.06 -7.60
N ALA A 229 17.28 17.20 -6.85
CA ALA A 229 17.35 16.94 -5.42
C ALA A 229 16.43 17.86 -4.59
N GLU A 230 16.48 19.17 -4.83
CA GLU A 230 15.67 20.16 -4.11
C GLU A 230 14.17 20.06 -4.46
N PRO A 231 13.76 19.97 -5.74
CA PRO A 231 12.37 19.66 -6.12
C PRO A 231 11.81 18.41 -5.44
N PHE A 232 12.59 17.33 -5.35
CA PHE A 232 12.17 16.10 -4.68
C PHE A 232 12.08 16.24 -3.15
N CYS A 233 13.06 16.89 -2.50
CA CYS A 233 13.01 17.21 -1.07
C CYS A 233 11.78 18.07 -0.73
N LYS A 234 11.47 19.05 -1.58
CA LYS A 234 10.26 19.86 -1.45
C LYS A 234 9.00 19.00 -1.55
N PHE A 235 8.90 18.14 -2.58
CA PHE A 235 7.76 17.23 -2.76
C PHE A 235 7.52 16.34 -1.54
N LEU A 236 8.54 15.67 -0.99
CA LEU A 236 8.40 14.81 0.20
C LEU A 236 8.06 15.55 1.49
N THR A 237 8.45 16.83 1.60
CA THR A 237 8.17 17.69 2.76
C THR A 237 6.75 18.27 2.70
N GLU A 238 6.30 18.67 1.51
CA GLU A 238 4.97 19.25 1.31
C GLU A 238 3.88 18.18 1.36
N ASN A 239 4.16 16.95 0.87
CA ASN A 239 3.16 15.90 0.62
C ASN A 239 3.30 14.66 1.54
N PRO A 240 2.92 14.75 2.83
CA PRO A 240 3.12 13.67 3.79
C PRO A 240 2.29 12.42 3.45
N THR A 241 1.01 12.56 3.17
CA THR A 241 0.11 11.40 2.91
C THR A 241 0.06 11.00 1.45
N VAL A 242 -0.57 9.86 1.15
CA VAL A 242 -0.89 9.46 -0.23
C VAL A 242 -1.77 10.51 -0.92
N PHE A 243 -2.81 11.00 -0.22
CA PHE A 243 -3.77 11.99 -0.74
C PHE A 243 -3.11 13.33 -1.16
N HIS A 244 -2.13 13.82 -0.40
CA HIS A 244 -1.42 15.05 -0.75
C HIS A 244 -0.54 14.86 -2.00
N ALA A 245 0.15 13.71 -2.10
CA ALA A 245 1.01 13.42 -3.24
C ALA A 245 0.20 13.37 -4.55
N VAL A 246 -0.96 12.71 -4.54
CA VAL A 246 -1.87 12.67 -5.69
C VAL A 246 -2.45 14.04 -6.03
N ASP A 247 -2.90 14.84 -5.06
CA ASP A 247 -3.40 16.20 -5.30
C ASP A 247 -2.31 17.14 -5.86
N THR A 248 -1.05 17.00 -5.43
CA THR A 248 0.07 17.75 -6.01
C THR A 248 0.43 17.29 -7.42
N VAL A 249 0.46 15.97 -7.69
CA VAL A 249 0.65 15.44 -9.05
C VAL A 249 -0.48 15.90 -9.98
N LYS A 250 -1.73 15.85 -9.52
CA LYS A 250 -2.93 16.36 -10.21
C LYS A 250 -2.82 17.85 -10.57
N LYS A 251 -2.24 18.68 -9.70
CA LYS A 251 -1.95 20.10 -9.99
C LYS A 251 -0.86 20.24 -11.05
N GLN A 252 0.28 19.56 -10.90
CA GLN A 252 1.38 19.58 -11.88
C GLN A 252 0.93 19.16 -13.29
N LEU A 253 0.09 18.12 -13.39
CA LEU A 253 -0.48 17.65 -14.66
C LEU A 253 -1.40 18.70 -15.29
N LYS A 254 -2.26 19.37 -14.51
CA LYS A 254 -3.09 20.48 -15.02
C LYS A 254 -2.27 21.69 -15.47
N ASP A 255 -1.26 22.07 -14.70
CA ASP A 255 -0.34 23.16 -15.05
C ASP A 255 0.48 22.84 -16.32
N ALA A 256 0.68 21.55 -16.62
CA ALA A 256 1.26 21.04 -17.86
C ALA A 256 0.24 20.73 -18.98
N GLY A 257 -1.03 21.14 -18.82
CA GLY A 257 -2.06 21.06 -19.86
C GLY A 257 -2.79 19.71 -19.99
N PHE A 258 -2.61 18.76 -19.07
CA PHE A 258 -3.35 17.50 -19.08
C PHE A 258 -4.83 17.73 -18.70
N THR A 259 -5.73 17.04 -19.39
CA THR A 259 -7.17 17.07 -19.13
C THR A 259 -7.57 16.05 -18.05
N GLU A 260 -8.28 16.49 -17.01
CA GLU A 260 -8.84 15.59 -16.00
C GLU A 260 -10.02 14.79 -16.58
N LEU A 261 -9.94 13.47 -16.48
CA LEU A 261 -11.00 12.52 -16.80
C LEU A 261 -11.61 11.95 -15.52
N SER A 262 -12.94 11.87 -15.51
CA SER A 262 -13.72 11.25 -14.43
C SER A 262 -14.06 9.81 -14.79
N GLU A 263 -13.89 8.87 -13.85
CA GLU A 263 -14.28 7.46 -14.05
C GLU A 263 -15.79 7.28 -14.35
N ARG A 264 -16.62 8.27 -14.00
CA ARG A 264 -18.09 8.21 -14.09
C ARG A 264 -18.67 8.70 -15.41
N ASP A 265 -17.87 9.41 -16.20
CA ASP A 265 -18.31 10.11 -17.40
C ASP A 265 -17.73 9.46 -18.67
N GLU A 266 -18.32 9.73 -19.83
CA GLU A 266 -17.80 9.32 -21.14
C GLU A 266 -16.45 10.02 -21.45
N TRP A 267 -15.51 9.31 -22.07
CA TRP A 267 -14.15 9.82 -22.33
C TRP A 267 -13.97 10.25 -23.78
N LYS A 268 -13.55 11.50 -23.99
CA LYS A 268 -13.31 12.09 -25.32
C LYS A 268 -11.81 12.24 -25.54
N ILE A 269 -11.21 11.13 -25.96
CA ILE A 269 -9.76 10.96 -26.13
C ILE A 269 -9.43 11.07 -27.62
N LYS A 270 -8.28 11.68 -27.94
CA LYS A 270 -7.77 11.86 -29.31
C LYS A 270 -6.25 11.66 -29.36
N PRO A 271 -5.66 11.37 -30.53
CA PRO A 271 -4.24 11.51 -30.77
C PRO A 271 -3.71 12.90 -30.37
N SER A 272 -2.45 12.94 -29.92
CA SER A 272 -1.78 14.12 -29.36
C SER A 272 -2.51 14.75 -28.15
N GLY A 273 -3.44 14.03 -27.53
CA GLY A 273 -4.11 14.42 -26.30
C GLY A 273 -3.37 13.92 -25.05
N SER A 274 -3.35 14.74 -24.00
CA SER A 274 -2.79 14.41 -22.68
C SER A 274 -3.88 14.46 -21.61
N TYR A 275 -3.98 13.40 -20.81
CA TYR A 275 -5.10 13.11 -19.91
C TYR A 275 -4.63 12.50 -18.59
N PHE A 276 -5.42 12.64 -17.53
CA PHE A 276 -5.24 11.81 -16.34
C PHE A 276 -6.58 11.47 -15.70
N VAL A 277 -6.64 10.33 -15.00
CA VAL A 277 -7.80 9.86 -14.24
C VAL A 277 -7.37 9.60 -12.79
N GLU A 278 -8.21 9.99 -11.85
CA GLU A 278 -8.01 9.79 -10.41
C GLU A 278 -8.98 8.73 -9.87
N ARG A 279 -8.47 7.79 -9.06
CA ARG A 279 -9.29 6.82 -8.32
C ARG A 279 -9.02 6.97 -6.82
N ASN A 280 -10.11 7.09 -6.04
CA ASN A 280 -10.09 7.28 -4.58
C ASN A 280 -9.36 8.54 -4.07
N GLY A 281 -8.80 9.41 -4.91
CA GLY A 281 -7.89 10.47 -4.47
C GLY A 281 -6.56 9.98 -3.89
N SER A 282 -6.30 8.67 -3.96
CA SER A 282 -5.04 8.04 -3.53
C SER A 282 -4.31 7.31 -4.67
N SER A 283 -4.96 7.07 -5.81
CA SER A 283 -4.31 6.56 -7.03
C SER A 283 -4.63 7.43 -8.23
N LEU A 284 -3.71 7.49 -9.19
CA LEU A 284 -3.82 8.32 -10.40
C LEU A 284 -3.12 7.64 -11.57
N ILE A 285 -3.75 7.64 -12.74
CA ILE A 285 -3.10 7.26 -14.00
C ILE A 285 -3.07 8.49 -14.92
N ALA A 286 -1.88 8.91 -15.32
CA ALA A 286 -1.65 9.96 -16.31
C ALA A 286 -1.17 9.34 -17.62
N PHE A 287 -1.62 9.85 -18.76
CA PHE A 287 -1.22 9.36 -20.06
C PHE A 287 -1.25 10.43 -21.16
N THR A 288 -0.42 10.22 -22.18
CA THR A 288 -0.36 11.02 -23.41
C THR A 288 -0.45 10.08 -24.60
N VAL A 289 -1.40 10.35 -25.50
CA VAL A 289 -1.61 9.55 -26.73
C VAL A 289 -0.73 10.11 -27.84
N GLY A 290 0.12 9.28 -28.46
CA GLY A 290 0.93 9.67 -29.60
C GLY A 290 0.11 10.15 -30.80
N GLY A 291 0.65 11.06 -31.60
CA GLY A 291 -0.05 11.64 -32.75
C GLY A 291 -0.31 10.65 -33.89
N LYS A 292 0.46 9.55 -33.93
CA LYS A 292 0.32 8.44 -34.90
C LYS A 292 -0.25 7.17 -34.25
N TYR A 293 -0.96 7.31 -33.13
CA TYR A 293 -1.61 6.17 -32.49
C TYR A 293 -2.79 5.65 -33.32
N GLU A 294 -2.78 4.36 -33.64
CA GLU A 294 -3.89 3.63 -34.25
C GLU A 294 -4.39 2.53 -33.27
N PRO A 295 -5.70 2.24 -33.21
CA PRO A 295 -6.23 1.21 -32.31
C PRO A 295 -5.57 -0.17 -32.51
N GLY A 296 -4.92 -0.67 -31.44
CA GLY A 296 -4.14 -1.91 -31.46
C GLY A 296 -2.63 -1.69 -31.34
N ASN A 297 -2.14 -0.45 -31.48
CA ASN A 297 -0.79 -0.07 -31.06
C ASN A 297 -0.64 -0.21 -29.53
N GLY A 298 0.60 -0.23 -29.03
CA GLY A 298 0.87 -0.45 -27.62
C GLY A 298 0.99 0.82 -26.78
N ALA A 299 1.33 0.60 -25.51
CA ALA A 299 1.72 1.62 -24.56
C ALA A 299 3.13 1.37 -23.99
N ALA A 300 3.85 2.46 -23.71
CA ALA A 300 5.01 2.49 -22.82
C ALA A 300 4.50 2.88 -21.43
N ILE A 301 4.47 1.93 -20.49
CA ILE A 301 3.84 2.09 -19.18
C ILE A 301 4.91 2.11 -18.08
N LEU A 302 4.91 3.14 -17.24
CA LEU A 302 5.56 3.15 -15.93
C LEU A 302 4.48 2.92 -14.85
N ALA A 303 4.76 2.10 -13.85
CA ALA A 303 3.85 1.87 -12.73
C ALA A 303 4.60 1.73 -11.40
N GLY A 304 4.28 2.57 -10.42
CA GLY A 304 4.82 2.53 -9.06
C GLY A 304 3.73 2.81 -8.02
N HIS A 305 4.11 3.05 -6.76
CA HIS A 305 3.14 3.33 -5.70
C HIS A 305 3.43 4.61 -4.88
N VAL A 306 2.36 5.20 -4.35
CA VAL A 306 2.37 6.54 -3.74
C VAL A 306 1.90 6.54 -2.29
N ASP A 307 1.41 5.40 -1.78
CA ASP A 307 1.35 5.11 -0.36
C ASP A 307 2.71 4.67 0.20
N ALA A 308 2.81 4.67 1.53
CA ALA A 308 4.00 4.30 2.28
C ALA A 308 3.62 3.90 3.72
N LEU A 309 4.47 3.14 4.40
CA LEU A 309 4.43 2.86 5.84
C LEU A 309 4.03 4.09 6.68
N THR A 310 2.96 3.95 7.47
CA THR A 310 2.46 5.00 8.38
C THR A 310 1.72 4.40 9.59
N ALA A 311 1.30 5.23 10.54
CA ALA A 311 0.29 4.88 11.54
C ALA A 311 -1.01 5.61 11.18
N LYS A 312 -2.07 4.86 10.85
CA LYS A 312 -3.38 5.43 10.46
C LYS A 312 -4.28 5.57 11.68
N LEU A 313 -5.11 6.62 11.71
CA LEU A 313 -6.06 6.82 12.80
C LEU A 313 -7.15 5.73 12.79
N LYS A 314 -7.54 5.23 13.97
CA LYS A 314 -8.65 4.30 14.10
C LYS A 314 -9.98 5.02 13.85
N PRO A 315 -11.04 4.32 13.35
CA PRO A 315 -12.38 4.89 13.21
C PRO A 315 -12.94 5.49 14.52
N ILE A 316 -12.47 4.97 15.66
CA ILE A 316 -12.57 5.58 16.98
C ILE A 316 -11.13 5.85 17.43
N SER A 317 -10.63 7.08 17.28
CA SER A 317 -9.27 7.44 17.72
C SER A 317 -9.22 8.00 19.14
N GLN A 318 -10.36 8.23 19.79
CA GLN A 318 -10.39 8.51 21.22
C GLN A 318 -10.11 7.23 22.02
N VAL A 319 -9.14 7.31 22.95
CA VAL A 319 -8.80 6.24 23.89
C VAL A 319 -8.85 6.80 25.32
N PRO A 320 -9.04 5.96 26.36
CA PRO A 320 -9.01 6.42 27.74
C PRO A 320 -7.70 7.13 28.09
N ASN A 321 -7.80 8.21 28.88
CA ASN A 321 -6.65 8.86 29.50
C ASN A 321 -5.89 7.83 30.37
N LYS A 322 -4.56 7.87 30.31
CA LYS A 322 -3.69 7.10 31.20
C LYS A 322 -2.73 8.05 31.90
N ALA A 323 -2.77 8.09 33.23
CA ALA A 323 -1.85 8.84 34.09
C ALA A 323 -1.69 10.34 33.74
N GLY A 324 -2.75 11.00 33.27
CA GLY A 324 -2.74 12.42 32.90
C GLY A 324 -2.32 12.70 31.45
N TYR A 325 -2.19 11.66 30.62
CA TYR A 325 -1.82 11.80 29.21
C TYR A 325 -3.00 11.52 28.28
N VAL A 326 -3.25 12.45 27.36
CA VAL A 326 -4.17 12.27 26.24
C VAL A 326 -3.43 11.52 25.13
N GLN A 327 -3.85 10.29 24.87
CA GLN A 327 -3.30 9.45 23.81
C GLN A 327 -4.20 9.43 22.56
N LEU A 328 -3.67 8.96 21.44
CA LEU A 328 -4.38 8.81 20.17
C LEU A 328 -4.45 7.35 19.73
N GLY A 329 -5.66 6.86 19.47
CA GLY A 329 -5.90 5.52 18.93
C GLY A 329 -5.48 5.41 17.47
N VAL A 330 -4.32 4.82 17.21
CA VAL A 330 -3.82 4.51 15.86
C VAL A 330 -3.78 3.01 15.61
N ALA A 331 -3.73 2.63 14.34
CA ALA A 331 -3.51 1.28 13.84
C ALA A 331 -2.27 1.25 12.93
N PRO A 332 -1.51 0.13 12.91
CA PRO A 332 -0.44 -0.05 11.96
C PRO A 332 -0.89 0.03 10.50
N TYR A 333 -0.05 0.57 9.63
CA TYR A 333 -0.17 0.41 8.17
C TYR A 333 1.10 -0.26 7.66
N ALA A 334 0.92 -1.44 7.05
CA ALA A 334 2.00 -2.34 6.69
C ALA A 334 2.99 -2.54 7.85
N GLY A 335 4.28 -2.27 7.65
CA GLY A 335 5.33 -2.43 8.65
C GLY A 335 5.54 -1.25 9.61
N ALA A 336 4.61 -0.30 9.74
CA ALA A 336 4.71 0.87 10.62
C ALA A 336 3.51 0.98 11.58
N PRO A 337 3.68 1.58 12.79
CA PRO A 337 4.93 2.13 13.33
C PRO A 337 5.90 1.02 13.77
N ASN A 338 7.20 1.25 13.56
CA ASN A 338 8.28 0.32 13.89
C ASN A 338 9.38 1.00 14.72
N ALA A 339 10.51 0.33 14.94
CA ALA A 339 11.61 0.83 15.78
C ALA A 339 12.17 2.21 15.36
N THR A 340 11.95 2.66 14.11
CA THR A 340 12.38 3.99 13.65
C THR A 340 11.44 5.12 14.05
N TRP A 341 10.20 4.79 14.46
CA TRP A 341 9.13 5.73 14.84
C TRP A 341 9.21 6.21 16.30
N TRP A 342 10.03 5.57 17.12
CA TRP A 342 10.26 5.99 18.51
C TRP A 342 10.89 7.38 18.58
N ASP A 343 10.41 8.18 19.53
CA ASP A 343 10.88 9.54 19.85
C ASP A 343 10.91 10.53 18.67
N ARG A 344 10.10 10.25 17.64
CA ARG A 344 9.86 11.15 16.50
C ARG A 344 8.84 12.23 16.84
N ASP A 345 9.07 13.42 16.31
CA ASP A 345 8.14 14.54 16.36
C ASP A 345 7.13 14.40 15.20
N LEU A 346 5.99 13.77 15.49
CA LEU A 346 4.98 13.39 14.51
C LEU A 346 3.90 14.47 14.40
N SER A 347 3.42 14.70 13.17
CA SER A 347 2.17 15.41 12.94
C SER A 347 1.19 14.55 12.14
N ILE A 348 0.04 15.14 11.80
CA ILE A 348 -1.09 14.47 11.19
C ILE A 348 -1.54 15.19 9.92
N GLY A 349 -1.96 14.41 8.93
CA GLY A 349 -2.64 14.92 7.75
C GLY A 349 -3.43 13.82 7.04
N GLY A 350 -4.14 14.18 5.98
CA GLY A 350 -4.89 13.23 5.16
C GLY A 350 -6.17 13.83 4.59
N ARG A 351 -7.17 12.98 4.34
CA ARG A 351 -8.48 13.36 3.82
C ARG A 351 -9.49 13.56 4.94
N VAL A 352 -10.33 14.60 4.83
CA VAL A 352 -11.51 14.81 5.66
C VAL A 352 -12.73 14.99 4.75
N LEU A 353 -13.80 14.26 5.04
CA LEU A 353 -15.08 14.41 4.36
C LEU A 353 -15.94 15.42 5.14
N VAL A 354 -16.30 16.53 4.49
CA VAL A 354 -17.03 17.64 5.11
C VAL A 354 -18.38 17.84 4.42
N ARG A 355 -19.45 18.04 5.19
CA ARG A 355 -20.77 18.41 4.70
C ARG A 355 -20.83 19.90 4.38
N GLU A 356 -21.17 20.24 3.14
CA GLU A 356 -21.38 21.60 2.67
C GLU A 356 -22.78 21.71 2.06
N GLY A 357 -23.73 22.18 2.87
CA GLY A 357 -25.15 22.14 2.55
C GLY A 357 -25.65 20.70 2.33
N SER A 358 -26.22 20.43 1.16
CA SER A 358 -26.67 19.09 0.76
C SER A 358 -25.55 18.18 0.25
N LYS A 359 -24.34 18.69 0.01
CA LYS A 359 -23.20 17.93 -0.54
C LYS A 359 -22.26 17.44 0.56
N ILE A 360 -21.48 16.41 0.23
CA ILE A 360 -20.29 16.03 0.98
C ILE A 360 -19.11 16.27 0.04
N VAL A 361 -18.08 16.98 0.52
CA VAL A 361 -16.86 17.30 -0.23
C VAL A 361 -15.66 16.67 0.46
N SER A 362 -14.66 16.28 -0.33
CA SER A 362 -13.34 15.87 0.18
C SER A 362 -12.46 17.11 0.32
N LYS A 363 -11.87 17.32 1.49
CA LYS A 363 -10.82 18.31 1.73
C LYS A 363 -9.56 17.60 2.23
N LEU A 364 -8.40 18.15 1.92
CA LEU A 364 -7.14 17.73 2.54
C LEU A 364 -6.88 18.59 3.78
N VAL A 365 -6.25 17.98 4.78
CA VAL A 365 -5.76 18.66 5.97
C VAL A 365 -4.34 18.22 6.27
N LYS A 366 -3.51 19.16 6.70
CA LYS A 366 -2.17 18.96 7.23
C LYS A 366 -2.03 19.91 8.41
N LEU A 367 -1.52 19.44 9.54
CA LEU A 367 -1.09 20.31 10.62
C LEU A 367 0.42 20.52 10.49
N ASP A 368 0.86 21.79 10.49
CA ASP A 368 2.25 22.18 10.21
C ASP A 368 3.14 22.27 11.47
N TRP A 369 2.70 21.66 12.57
CA TRP A 369 3.48 21.50 13.81
C TRP A 369 3.33 20.07 14.34
N PRO A 370 4.32 19.51 15.05
CA PRO A 370 4.19 18.19 15.65
C PRO A 370 3.11 18.19 16.73
N ILE A 371 2.13 17.30 16.60
CA ILE A 371 1.03 17.11 17.56
C ILE A 371 1.17 15.83 18.38
N ALA A 372 2.08 14.93 17.99
CA ALA A 372 2.13 13.57 18.50
C ALA A 372 3.58 13.10 18.68
N ARG A 373 3.81 12.25 19.68
CA ARG A 373 5.08 11.53 19.87
C ARG A 373 4.85 10.16 20.47
N ILE A 374 5.65 9.18 20.07
CA ILE A 374 5.68 7.83 20.66
C ILE A 374 6.98 7.73 21.46
N PRO A 375 6.99 8.00 22.79
CA PRO A 375 8.22 8.07 23.56
C PRO A 375 8.75 6.67 23.93
N THR A 376 10.07 6.49 23.93
CA THR A 376 10.68 5.28 24.54
C THR A 376 10.49 5.27 26.06
N LEU A 377 10.43 4.06 26.64
CA LEU A 377 10.68 3.90 28.07
C LEU A 377 12.20 3.96 28.30
N ALA A 378 12.63 4.76 29.29
CA ALA A 378 14.05 4.96 29.54
C ALA A 378 14.77 3.64 29.92
N PRO A 379 16.01 3.39 29.45
CA PRO A 379 16.71 2.12 29.67
C PRO A 379 16.97 1.79 31.15
N HIS A 380 16.91 2.80 32.03
CA HIS A 380 16.97 2.64 33.49
C HIS A 380 15.86 1.73 34.07
N PHE A 381 14.76 1.51 33.35
CA PHE A 381 13.71 0.55 33.72
C PHE A 381 14.04 -0.91 33.34
N GLY A 382 15.25 -1.16 32.82
CA GLY A 382 15.78 -2.51 32.56
C GLY A 382 14.92 -3.29 31.57
N ALA A 383 14.53 -4.52 31.94
CA ALA A 383 13.79 -5.42 31.06
C ALA A 383 12.46 -4.85 30.53
N ALA A 384 11.81 -3.93 31.24
CA ALA A 384 10.59 -3.26 30.76
C ALA A 384 10.85 -2.30 29.58
N ALA A 385 12.08 -1.79 29.45
CA ALA A 385 12.55 -0.96 28.35
C ALA A 385 13.19 -1.76 27.21
N SER A 386 13.12 -3.10 27.28
CA SER A 386 13.58 -4.01 26.22
C SER A 386 12.40 -4.53 25.42
N GLY A 387 12.48 -4.46 24.09
CA GLY A 387 11.45 -4.99 23.20
C GLY A 387 11.43 -6.53 23.10
N PRO A 388 10.48 -7.12 22.36
CA PRO A 388 9.53 -6.46 21.47
C PRO A 388 8.42 -5.71 22.22
N PHE A 389 8.09 -4.52 21.76
CA PHE A 389 7.02 -3.70 22.31
C PHE A 389 5.69 -4.00 21.61
N ASN A 390 4.60 -3.97 22.37
CA ASN A 390 3.25 -4.18 21.86
C ASN A 390 2.74 -2.93 21.10
N PRO A 391 2.38 -3.03 19.81
CA PRO A 391 1.92 -1.87 19.02
C PRO A 391 0.63 -1.22 19.54
N GLU A 392 -0.27 -2.00 20.14
CA GLU A 392 -1.58 -1.54 20.65
C GLU A 392 -1.48 -0.83 22.00
N THR A 393 -0.54 -1.22 22.85
CA THR A 393 -0.47 -0.75 24.25
C THR A 393 0.77 0.05 24.61
N GLN A 394 1.87 -0.10 23.86
CA GLN A 394 3.14 0.59 24.11
C GLN A 394 3.56 1.56 23.00
N MET A 395 3.18 1.33 21.74
CA MET A 395 3.48 2.25 20.63
C MET A 395 2.37 3.31 20.40
N VAL A 396 1.63 3.68 21.45
CA VAL A 396 0.48 4.58 21.36
C VAL A 396 0.93 6.05 21.44
N PRO A 397 0.69 6.88 20.41
CA PRO A 397 1.10 8.28 20.42
C PRO A 397 0.43 9.09 21.54
N ILE A 398 1.22 9.91 22.22
CA ILE A 398 0.75 10.95 23.15
C ILE A 398 0.52 12.23 22.34
N ILE A 399 -0.64 12.85 22.52
CA ILE A 399 -1.04 14.11 21.83
C ILE A 399 -1.28 15.29 22.78
N GLY A 400 -1.01 15.11 24.07
CA GLY A 400 -1.00 16.19 25.05
C GLY A 400 -1.14 15.70 26.49
N LEU A 401 -1.04 16.66 27.41
CA LEU A 401 -1.40 16.48 28.82
C LEU A 401 -2.87 16.85 29.05
N GLU A 402 -3.46 16.18 30.03
CA GLU A 402 -4.59 16.68 30.82
C GLU A 402 -4.13 17.92 31.62
N GLY A 403 -4.96 18.96 31.74
CA GLY A 403 -4.44 20.24 32.25
C GLY A 403 -5.44 21.34 32.60
N ALA A 404 -5.45 21.66 33.89
CA ALA A 404 -5.61 22.97 34.54
C ALA A 404 -6.88 23.83 34.29
N GLU A 405 -7.46 23.88 33.10
CA GLU A 405 -8.69 24.67 32.83
C GLU A 405 -9.91 23.80 32.48
N THR A 406 -9.75 22.47 32.44
CA THR A 406 -10.83 21.51 32.16
C THR A 406 -11.70 21.23 33.39
N HIS A 407 -12.39 22.27 33.90
CA HIS A 407 -13.52 22.14 34.85
C HIS A 407 -14.89 22.27 34.15
N SER A 408 -14.97 21.80 32.91
CA SER A 408 -16.20 21.54 32.15
C SER A 408 -15.87 20.51 31.07
N SER A 409 -16.56 19.38 30.93
CA SER A 409 -17.67 18.83 31.73
C SER A 409 -17.53 17.30 31.83
N GLU A 410 -18.48 16.61 32.46
CA GLU A 410 -18.57 15.14 32.46
C GLU A 410 -18.97 14.61 31.07
N GLU A 411 -18.13 14.83 30.05
CA GLU A 411 -18.20 14.11 28.79
C GLU A 411 -17.79 12.66 29.06
N GLN A 412 -18.78 11.84 29.40
CA GLN A 412 -18.64 10.41 29.62
C GLN A 412 -17.87 9.78 28.47
N ALA A 413 -16.65 9.31 28.74
CA ALA A 413 -15.90 8.50 27.81
C ALA A 413 -16.77 7.28 27.46
N ALA A 414 -17.03 7.07 26.17
CA ALA A 414 -17.99 6.06 25.73
C ALA A 414 -17.62 4.70 26.32
N GLU A 415 -18.61 4.04 26.95
CA GLU A 415 -18.42 2.80 27.71
C GLU A 415 -17.55 1.78 26.95
N PRO A 416 -16.66 1.03 27.63
CA PRO A 416 -15.88 -0.02 26.99
C PRO A 416 -16.80 -0.97 26.19
N PHE A 417 -16.41 -1.25 24.94
CA PHE A 417 -17.17 -2.07 23.98
C PHE A 417 -18.50 -1.44 23.46
N SER A 418 -18.75 -0.15 23.70
CA SER A 418 -19.84 0.60 23.08
C SER A 418 -19.73 0.65 21.53
N GLN A 419 -20.88 0.84 20.88
CA GLN A 419 -21.03 0.89 19.42
C GLN A 419 -21.50 2.28 18.96
N PRO A 420 -20.62 3.29 18.89
CA PRO A 420 -20.98 4.62 18.40
C PRO A 420 -21.22 4.61 16.88
N SER A 421 -21.94 5.62 16.37
CA SER A 421 -22.17 5.71 14.92
C SER A 421 -20.91 6.11 14.15
N LEU A 422 -20.72 5.47 12.99
CA LEU A 422 -19.55 5.61 12.14
C LEU A 422 -19.57 6.89 11.27
N LEU A 423 -20.59 7.76 11.41
CA LEU A 423 -20.79 8.94 10.56
C LEU A 423 -21.23 10.18 11.36
N GLY A 424 -20.90 11.36 10.83
CA GLY A 424 -21.35 12.65 11.34
C GLY A 424 -22.82 12.96 10.99
N SER A 425 -23.68 12.94 12.00
CA SER A 425 -25.09 13.38 11.92
C SER A 425 -25.21 14.91 11.92
N ALA A 426 -26.02 15.46 11.00
CA ALA A 426 -26.19 16.91 10.83
C ALA A 426 -26.98 17.61 11.96
N ASP A 427 -27.55 16.84 12.88
CA ASP A 427 -28.27 17.30 14.08
C ASP A 427 -27.36 17.50 15.31
N GLY A 428 -26.07 17.14 15.22
CA GLY A 428 -25.14 17.19 16.36
C GLY A 428 -25.42 16.18 17.47
N SER A 429 -26.24 15.16 17.19
CA SER A 429 -26.65 14.11 18.13
C SER A 429 -25.49 13.41 18.87
N ALA A 430 -25.81 12.72 19.97
CA ALA A 430 -24.84 12.04 20.85
C ALA A 430 -23.95 11.02 20.13
N SER A 431 -24.36 10.54 18.96
CA SER A 431 -23.70 9.48 18.19
C SER A 431 -22.91 9.98 16.95
N SER A 432 -22.70 11.29 16.79
CA SER A 432 -21.97 11.84 15.65
C SER A 432 -20.47 11.49 15.67
N PHE A 433 -19.90 11.16 14.51
CA PHE A 433 -18.48 10.78 14.32
C PHE A 433 -17.47 11.62 15.11
N VAL A 434 -17.64 12.94 15.20
CA VAL A 434 -16.71 13.81 15.94
C VAL A 434 -16.62 13.52 17.46
N LYS A 435 -17.60 12.82 18.04
CA LYS A 435 -17.62 12.40 19.45
C LYS A 435 -16.89 11.07 19.70
N THR A 436 -16.34 10.42 18.66
CA THR A 436 -15.47 9.25 18.79
C THR A 436 -13.97 9.60 18.62
N GLN A 437 -13.67 10.89 18.57
CA GLN A 437 -12.35 11.46 18.28
C GLN A 437 -11.94 12.42 19.41
N PRO A 438 -10.64 12.59 19.72
CA PRO A 438 -10.22 13.54 20.75
C PRO A 438 -10.71 14.97 20.45
N PRO A 439 -11.49 15.64 21.33
CA PRO A 439 -12.11 16.93 21.00
C PRO A 439 -11.10 18.04 20.63
N ARG A 440 -9.90 18.01 21.22
CA ARG A 440 -8.78 18.90 20.87
C ARG A 440 -8.26 18.68 19.44
N LEU A 441 -8.28 17.44 18.94
CA LEU A 441 -7.92 17.11 17.56
C LEU A 441 -9.03 17.56 16.60
N VAL A 442 -10.31 17.30 16.91
CA VAL A 442 -11.45 17.79 16.12
C VAL A 442 -11.38 19.31 15.96
N LYS A 443 -11.09 20.05 17.05
CA LYS A 443 -10.89 21.50 17.03
C LYS A 443 -9.72 21.93 16.13
N ALA A 444 -8.58 21.25 16.20
CA ALA A 444 -7.40 21.57 15.38
C ALA A 444 -7.65 21.31 13.88
N ILE A 445 -8.19 20.15 13.53
CA ILE A 445 -8.55 19.76 12.15
C ILE A 445 -9.65 20.68 11.61
N GLY A 446 -10.68 20.97 12.40
CA GLY A 446 -11.76 21.89 12.03
C GLY A 446 -11.24 23.29 11.73
N ASN A 447 -10.39 23.86 12.59
CA ASN A 447 -9.78 25.16 12.38
C ASN A 447 -8.91 25.20 11.11
N ALA A 448 -8.10 24.16 10.86
CA ALA A 448 -7.27 24.05 9.65
C ALA A 448 -8.11 23.97 8.36
N LEU A 449 -9.34 23.45 8.45
CA LEU A 449 -10.32 23.40 7.35
C LEU A 449 -11.23 24.65 7.26
N GLY A 450 -11.01 25.67 8.10
CA GLY A 450 -11.81 26.90 8.14
C GLY A 450 -13.19 26.75 8.78
N LEU A 451 -13.43 25.66 9.52
CA LEU A 451 -14.69 25.43 10.26
C LEU A 451 -14.66 26.18 11.61
N GLY A 452 -15.81 26.75 11.99
CA GLY A 452 -16.02 27.30 13.33
C GLY A 452 -16.55 26.25 14.32
N PRO A 453 -16.54 26.54 15.64
CA PRO A 453 -16.97 25.60 16.69
C PRO A 453 -18.35 24.98 16.46
N ASN A 454 -19.31 25.79 16.03
CA ASN A 454 -20.70 25.36 15.76
C ASN A 454 -20.85 24.53 14.47
N THR A 455 -19.75 24.25 13.75
CA THR A 455 -19.74 23.55 12.45
C THR A 455 -18.77 22.37 12.38
N TYR A 456 -18.08 22.03 13.48
CA TYR A 456 -17.23 20.81 13.50
C TYR A 456 -18.04 19.53 13.25
N SER A 457 -19.33 19.50 13.62
CA SER A 457 -20.29 18.43 13.28
C SER A 457 -20.50 18.20 11.78
N ASN A 458 -20.07 19.13 10.92
CA ASN A 458 -20.05 18.91 9.47
C ASN A 458 -18.95 17.93 9.04
N ILE A 459 -17.98 17.59 9.88
CA ILE A 459 -17.02 16.51 9.62
C ILE A 459 -17.78 15.18 9.66
N VAL A 460 -17.91 14.55 8.49
CA VAL A 460 -18.65 13.31 8.29
C VAL A 460 -17.81 12.09 8.68
N ASN A 461 -16.55 12.06 8.23
CA ASN A 461 -15.53 11.05 8.52
C ASN A 461 -14.14 11.57 8.07
N TRP A 462 -13.05 10.88 8.39
CA TRP A 462 -11.70 11.19 7.91
C TRP A 462 -10.81 9.95 7.70
N GLU A 463 -9.78 10.10 6.86
CA GLU A 463 -8.68 9.15 6.69
C GLU A 463 -7.38 9.91 6.94
N LEU A 464 -6.85 9.80 8.15
CA LEU A 464 -5.68 10.55 8.61
C LEU A 464 -4.51 9.64 8.97
N GLU A 465 -3.31 10.11 8.67
CA GLU A 465 -2.03 9.41 8.75
C GLU A 465 -1.06 10.24 9.60
N LEU A 466 -0.30 9.59 10.49
CA LEU A 466 0.80 10.23 11.20
C LEU A 466 2.09 10.21 10.36
N TYR A 467 2.89 11.28 10.47
CA TYR A 467 4.10 11.43 9.67
C TYR A 467 5.21 12.20 10.43
N ASP A 468 6.49 11.86 10.18
CA ASP A 468 7.64 12.62 10.67
C ASP A 468 7.65 14.04 10.09
N THR A 469 7.66 15.04 10.97
CA THR A 469 7.70 16.47 10.60
C THR A 469 9.06 16.94 10.12
N GLN A 470 10.15 16.20 10.40
CA GLN A 470 11.51 16.59 10.04
C GLN A 470 11.66 16.71 8.50
N PRO A 471 11.87 17.91 7.93
CA PRO A 471 11.87 18.12 6.48
C PRO A 471 12.88 17.25 5.73
N ALA A 472 12.52 16.81 4.52
CA ALA A 472 13.45 16.16 3.61
C ALA A 472 14.55 17.14 3.19
N GLN A 473 15.79 16.67 3.15
CA GLN A 473 16.96 17.54 2.92
C GLN A 473 18.14 16.77 2.33
N ALA A 474 18.99 17.46 1.58
CA ALA A 474 20.28 16.93 1.16
C ALA A 474 21.26 16.83 2.34
N GLY A 475 22.11 15.82 2.36
CA GLY A 475 23.02 15.51 3.47
C GLY A 475 24.25 14.70 3.07
N GLY A 476 25.10 14.39 4.05
CA GLY A 476 26.52 14.05 3.80
C GLY A 476 27.38 15.31 3.69
N LEU A 477 28.71 15.17 3.74
CA LEU A 477 29.64 16.30 3.74
C LEU A 477 29.48 17.14 2.45
N ASP A 478 29.46 16.48 1.30
CA ASP A 478 29.33 17.10 -0.02
C ASP A 478 27.88 17.06 -0.58
N LYS A 479 26.88 16.88 0.31
CA LYS A 479 25.44 16.82 -0.03
C LYS A 479 25.07 15.71 -1.04
N GLU A 480 25.76 14.59 -0.97
CA GLU A 480 25.60 13.44 -1.88
C GLU A 480 24.36 12.58 -1.61
N PHE A 481 23.69 12.77 -0.46
CA PHE A 481 22.51 12.01 -0.05
C PHE A 481 21.27 12.90 0.05
N ILE A 482 20.09 12.29 0.04
CA ILE A 482 18.82 12.88 0.47
C ILE A 482 18.31 12.06 1.65
N PHE A 483 18.11 12.71 2.80
CA PHE A 483 17.53 12.11 4.00
C PHE A 483 16.06 12.54 4.12
N ALA A 484 15.13 11.60 4.03
CA ALA A 484 13.70 11.90 3.98
C ALA A 484 12.82 10.76 4.48
N GLY A 485 11.61 11.06 4.94
CA GLY A 485 10.58 10.04 5.18
C GLY A 485 9.75 9.77 3.94
N ARG A 486 9.29 8.52 3.78
CA ARG A 486 8.42 8.08 2.67
C ARG A 486 9.12 8.22 1.31
N VAL A 487 10.35 7.72 1.23
CA VAL A 487 11.10 7.59 -0.04
C VAL A 487 10.49 6.45 -0.87
N ASP A 488 10.14 5.35 -0.20
CA ASP A 488 9.13 4.36 -0.63
C ASP A 488 7.79 4.99 -0.98
N ASP A 489 7.17 4.64 -2.12
CA ASP A 489 7.80 4.68 -3.46
C ASP A 489 7.58 6.07 -4.10
N LYS A 490 7.39 7.10 -3.26
CA LYS A 490 7.29 8.48 -3.73
C LYS A 490 8.52 8.92 -4.53
N LEU A 491 9.67 8.23 -4.41
CA LEU A 491 10.85 8.40 -5.26
C LEU A 491 10.63 7.99 -6.73
N CYS A 492 10.27 6.74 -7.04
CA CYS A 492 10.07 6.33 -8.43
C CYS A 492 8.79 6.94 -8.98
N SER A 493 7.71 6.97 -8.19
CA SER A 493 6.45 7.61 -8.55
C SER A 493 6.60 9.11 -8.91
N TRP A 494 7.41 9.87 -8.17
CA TRP A 494 7.71 11.28 -8.54
C TRP A 494 8.55 11.36 -9.82
N ALA A 495 9.60 10.55 -9.93
CA ALA A 495 10.48 10.54 -11.10
C ALA A 495 9.74 10.13 -12.39
N ALA A 496 8.81 9.18 -12.31
CA ALA A 496 7.96 8.76 -13.43
C ALA A 496 7.03 9.90 -13.91
N ILE A 497 6.42 10.65 -12.98
CA ILE A 497 5.63 11.83 -13.34
C ILE A 497 6.50 12.91 -13.99
N GLN A 498 7.67 13.25 -13.43
CA GLN A 498 8.54 14.25 -14.07
C GLN A 498 9.03 13.77 -15.45
N ALA A 499 9.29 12.47 -15.62
CA ALA A 499 9.63 11.88 -16.91
C ALA A 499 8.51 12.02 -17.96
N LEU A 500 7.25 11.79 -17.57
CA LEU A 500 6.09 12.00 -18.46
C LEU A 500 5.90 13.48 -18.82
N LEU A 501 6.11 14.39 -17.87
CA LEU A 501 6.08 15.85 -18.11
C LEU A 501 7.17 16.30 -19.10
N GLU A 502 8.36 15.68 -19.07
CA GLU A 502 9.44 15.95 -20.03
C GLU A 502 9.31 15.19 -21.37
N ALA A 503 8.49 14.14 -21.41
CA ALA A 503 8.23 13.32 -22.59
C ALA A 503 7.24 13.94 -23.59
N GLN A 504 6.58 15.05 -23.22
CA GLN A 504 5.55 15.72 -24.03
C GLN A 504 6.02 16.12 -25.45
N ASP A 505 7.24 16.65 -25.60
CA ASP A 505 7.68 17.20 -26.90
C ASP A 505 7.76 16.14 -28.01
N ASP A 506 8.03 14.87 -27.65
CA ASP A 506 8.18 13.74 -28.58
C ASP A 506 6.85 12.97 -28.79
N THR A 507 5.71 13.67 -28.81
CA THR A 507 4.36 13.05 -28.87
C THR A 507 3.80 12.90 -30.27
N GLU A 508 3.87 13.95 -31.10
CA GLU A 508 3.22 13.97 -32.42
C GLU A 508 3.71 12.83 -33.35
N GLU A 509 5.00 12.51 -33.27
CA GLU A 509 5.63 11.49 -34.11
C GLU A 509 5.49 10.05 -33.56
N SER A 510 5.05 9.87 -32.32
CA SER A 510 4.92 8.54 -31.71
C SER A 510 3.60 7.86 -32.08
N SER A 511 3.66 6.54 -32.25
CA SER A 511 2.50 5.67 -32.44
C SER A 511 1.96 5.05 -31.15
N MET A 512 2.55 5.37 -29.98
CA MET A 512 2.29 4.72 -28.69
C MET A 512 1.51 5.61 -27.72
N ILE A 513 0.87 5.00 -26.72
CA ILE A 513 0.40 5.71 -25.53
C ILE A 513 1.53 5.71 -24.48
N LYS A 514 1.89 6.88 -23.95
CA LYS A 514 2.84 7.02 -22.83
C LYS A 514 2.03 7.08 -21.54
N VAL A 515 2.29 6.19 -20.58
CA VAL A 515 1.45 6.03 -19.37
C VAL A 515 2.30 6.04 -18.10
N VAL A 516 1.83 6.72 -17.05
CA VAL A 516 2.33 6.60 -15.67
C VAL A 516 1.16 6.25 -14.75
N GLY A 517 1.20 5.10 -14.09
CA GLY A 517 0.25 4.69 -13.06
C GLY A 517 0.84 4.79 -11.65
N LEU A 518 0.20 5.55 -10.78
CA LEU A 518 0.52 5.66 -9.36
C LEU A 518 -0.57 4.95 -8.56
N PHE A 519 -0.20 3.87 -7.86
CA PHE A 519 -1.13 3.05 -7.09
C PHE A 519 -1.05 3.32 -5.58
N ASP A 520 -2.10 2.95 -4.87
CA ASP A 520 -2.22 3.00 -3.41
C ASP A 520 -2.47 1.57 -2.91
N ASN A 521 -1.95 1.26 -1.73
CA ASN A 521 -2.06 -0.02 -1.04
C ASN A 521 -1.12 -1.12 -1.53
N GLU A 522 -0.01 -0.81 -2.22
CA GLU A 522 1.05 -1.80 -2.52
C GLU A 522 1.50 -2.48 -1.22
N GLU A 523 1.88 -1.65 -0.25
CA GLU A 523 2.37 -1.98 1.09
C GLU A 523 1.51 -2.98 1.89
N ILE A 524 0.25 -3.19 1.49
CA ILE A 524 -0.69 -4.16 2.08
C ILE A 524 -1.20 -5.21 1.06
N GLY A 525 -0.43 -5.49 0.02
CA GLY A 525 -0.66 -6.53 -0.99
C GLY A 525 -1.56 -6.11 -2.17
N SER A 526 -1.76 -4.81 -2.37
CA SER A 526 -2.43 -4.15 -3.51
C SER A 526 -3.87 -4.60 -3.84
N LEU A 527 -4.52 -5.36 -2.95
CA LEU A 527 -5.82 -6.01 -3.16
C LEU A 527 -7.02 -5.12 -2.76
N LEU A 528 -6.99 -3.86 -3.18
CA LEU A 528 -8.09 -2.91 -3.05
C LEU A 528 -8.38 -2.24 -4.38
N ARG A 529 -9.55 -1.59 -4.52
CA ARG A 529 -10.05 -1.06 -5.81
C ARG A 529 -9.10 -0.07 -6.50
N GLN A 530 -8.23 0.58 -5.73
CA GLN A 530 -7.24 1.57 -6.19
C GLN A 530 -5.79 1.05 -6.23
N GLY A 531 -5.54 -0.17 -5.74
CA GLY A 531 -4.24 -0.84 -5.84
C GLY A 531 -4.04 -1.58 -7.17
N ALA A 532 -2.83 -2.10 -7.37
CA ALA A 532 -2.39 -2.73 -8.61
C ALA A 532 -3.10 -4.05 -8.94
N ARG A 533 -3.75 -4.70 -7.95
CA ARG A 533 -4.62 -5.87 -8.18
C ARG A 533 -6.08 -5.48 -8.41
N GLY A 534 -6.39 -4.18 -8.35
CA GLY A 534 -7.64 -3.60 -8.83
C GLY A 534 -7.59 -3.40 -10.35
N ASN A 535 -8.74 -3.30 -10.99
CA ASN A 535 -8.85 -3.17 -12.45
C ASN A 535 -8.44 -1.80 -13.02
N PHE A 536 -7.74 -0.94 -12.27
CA PHE A 536 -7.61 0.48 -12.61
C PHE A 536 -6.81 0.73 -13.90
N LEU A 537 -5.66 0.08 -14.08
CA LEU A 537 -4.88 0.17 -15.33
C LEU A 537 -5.58 -0.55 -16.51
N PRO A 538 -6.02 -1.81 -16.41
CA PRO A 538 -6.76 -2.48 -17.49
C PRO A 538 -7.96 -1.67 -17.97
N GLN A 539 -8.81 -1.20 -17.05
CA GLN A 539 -9.99 -0.40 -17.39
C GLN A 539 -9.63 0.97 -17.99
N THR A 540 -8.52 1.59 -17.57
CA THR A 540 -8.06 2.85 -18.17
C THR A 540 -7.53 2.63 -19.58
N MET A 541 -6.78 1.54 -19.81
CA MET A 541 -6.33 1.13 -21.15
C MET A 541 -7.50 0.81 -22.08
N GLU A 542 -8.39 -0.09 -21.67
CA GLU A 542 -9.60 -0.49 -22.43
C GLU A 542 -10.45 0.72 -22.84
N ARG A 543 -10.71 1.64 -21.91
CA ARG A 543 -11.48 2.86 -22.21
C ARG A 543 -10.72 3.84 -23.10
N THR A 544 -9.39 3.89 -23.02
CA THR A 544 -8.55 4.73 -23.88
C THR A 544 -8.54 4.20 -25.31
N VAL A 545 -8.32 2.89 -25.49
CA VAL A 545 -8.41 2.21 -26.80
C VAL A 545 -9.82 2.36 -27.38
N GLY A 546 -10.87 2.15 -26.59
CA GLY A 546 -12.25 2.24 -27.06
C GLY A 546 -12.65 3.64 -27.51
N ALA A 547 -12.26 4.68 -26.76
CA ALA A 547 -12.49 6.08 -27.14
C ALA A 547 -11.71 6.49 -28.40
N LEU A 548 -10.53 5.90 -28.63
CA LEU A 548 -9.73 6.12 -29.84
C LEU A 548 -10.20 5.28 -31.05
N ALA A 549 -11.02 4.26 -30.81
CA ALA A 549 -11.59 3.38 -31.84
C ALA A 549 -13.07 3.67 -32.16
N ASP A 550 -13.71 4.58 -31.43
CA ASP A 550 -15.16 4.91 -31.48
C ASP A 550 -16.09 3.70 -31.24
N HIS A 551 -15.63 2.68 -30.51
CA HIS A 551 -16.43 1.53 -30.09
C HIS A 551 -15.83 0.81 -28.87
N THR A 552 -16.63 0.01 -28.16
CA THR A 552 -16.12 -0.91 -27.12
C THR A 552 -15.11 -1.88 -27.74
N PRO A 553 -13.85 -1.94 -27.27
CA PRO A 553 -12.83 -2.74 -27.92
C PRO A 553 -13.14 -4.24 -27.82
N THR A 554 -12.85 -4.99 -28.88
CA THR A 554 -12.93 -6.45 -28.85
C THR A 554 -11.77 -7.02 -28.04
N SER A 555 -11.93 -8.27 -27.57
CA SER A 555 -10.86 -9.00 -26.87
C SER A 555 -9.56 -9.11 -27.70
N ASP A 556 -9.69 -9.24 -29.03
CA ASP A 556 -8.56 -9.17 -29.96
C ASP A 556 -7.90 -7.78 -29.99
N LEU A 557 -8.69 -6.70 -30.09
CA LEU A 557 -8.15 -5.35 -30.20
C LEU A 557 -7.37 -4.94 -28.94
N ILE A 558 -7.91 -5.23 -27.75
CA ILE A 558 -7.20 -4.97 -26.49
C ILE A 558 -6.04 -5.97 -26.28
N GLY A 559 -6.20 -7.23 -26.66
CA GLY A 559 -5.13 -8.23 -26.60
C GLY A 559 -3.91 -7.84 -27.45
N ARG A 560 -4.13 -7.33 -28.68
CA ARG A 560 -3.07 -6.78 -29.53
C ARG A 560 -2.46 -5.51 -28.94
N THR A 561 -3.26 -4.63 -28.34
CA THR A 561 -2.77 -3.45 -27.60
C THR A 561 -1.83 -3.88 -26.46
N TYR A 562 -2.22 -4.84 -25.63
CA TYR A 562 -1.41 -5.36 -24.53
C TYR A 562 -0.14 -6.08 -25.02
N ALA A 563 -0.21 -6.91 -26.06
CA ALA A 563 0.96 -7.58 -26.64
C ALA A 563 1.99 -6.59 -27.22
N ASN A 564 1.52 -5.50 -27.84
CA ASN A 564 2.35 -4.40 -28.33
C ASN A 564 2.87 -3.47 -27.22
N SER A 565 2.41 -3.62 -25.96
CA SER A 565 2.80 -2.78 -24.83
C SER A 565 4.01 -3.33 -24.07
N PHE A 566 4.59 -2.49 -23.20
CA PHE A 566 5.61 -2.87 -22.23
C PHE A 566 5.45 -2.11 -20.93
N LEU A 567 5.72 -2.78 -19.82
CA LEU A 567 5.56 -2.28 -18.46
C LEU A 567 6.90 -2.21 -17.72
N VAL A 568 7.29 -1.01 -17.30
CA VAL A 568 8.32 -0.81 -16.28
C VAL A 568 7.59 -0.65 -14.95
N SER A 569 7.65 -1.70 -14.13
CA SER A 569 7.32 -1.65 -12.71
C SER A 569 8.42 -0.84 -12.03
N SER A 570 8.12 0.42 -11.76
CA SER A 570 9.04 1.45 -11.29
C SER A 570 8.94 1.56 -9.78
N ASP A 571 9.73 0.74 -9.09
CA ASP A 571 9.72 0.57 -7.64
C ASP A 571 11.13 0.76 -7.06
N VAL A 572 11.22 1.14 -5.79
CA VAL A 572 12.48 1.43 -5.11
C VAL A 572 13.28 0.15 -4.82
N ILE A 573 14.61 0.24 -4.89
CA ILE A 573 15.49 -0.94 -4.80
C ILE A 573 16.54 -0.77 -3.70
N HIS A 574 16.97 -1.87 -3.07
CA HIS A 574 17.94 -1.85 -1.98
C HIS A 574 19.36 -1.48 -2.46
N ALA A 575 19.79 -0.25 -2.15
CA ALA A 575 21.20 0.15 -2.27
C ALA A 575 22.09 -0.68 -1.33
N VAL A 576 23.36 -0.88 -1.70
CA VAL A 576 24.33 -1.62 -0.88
C VAL A 576 24.63 -0.90 0.44
N ASN A 577 24.34 -1.56 1.55
CA ASN A 577 24.62 -1.02 2.88
C ASN A 577 26.00 -1.51 3.37
N PRO A 578 27.00 -0.62 3.53
CA PRO A 578 28.37 -1.01 3.87
C PRO A 578 28.49 -1.65 5.26
N ASN A 579 27.51 -1.46 6.14
CA ASN A 579 27.50 -2.06 7.47
C ASN A 579 26.95 -3.50 7.48
N PHE A 580 26.37 -3.97 6.37
CA PHE A 580 25.66 -5.26 6.27
C PHE A 580 25.96 -5.99 4.94
N LEU A 581 27.19 -5.86 4.43
CA LEU A 581 27.61 -6.41 3.12
C LEU A 581 27.29 -7.91 2.94
N ASN A 582 27.32 -8.69 4.03
CA ASN A 582 27.00 -10.12 4.03
C ASN A 582 25.54 -10.44 3.66
N ALA A 583 24.62 -9.47 3.74
CA ALA A 583 23.22 -9.62 3.33
C ALA A 583 23.00 -9.44 1.82
N TYR A 584 23.98 -8.91 1.08
CA TYR A 584 23.88 -8.66 -0.36
C TYR A 584 24.46 -9.82 -1.16
N LEU A 585 24.01 -9.96 -2.41
CA LEU A 585 24.60 -10.85 -3.39
C LEU A 585 25.75 -10.12 -4.10
N GLU A 586 26.91 -10.77 -4.19
CA GLU A 586 28.08 -10.22 -4.87
C GLU A 586 27.77 -9.94 -6.35
N ASN A 587 28.30 -8.83 -6.87
CA ASN A 587 28.00 -8.28 -8.21
C ASN A 587 26.56 -7.81 -8.46
N HIS A 588 25.63 -7.97 -7.50
CA HIS A 588 24.21 -7.59 -7.62
C HIS A 588 23.81 -6.61 -6.50
N ALA A 589 24.71 -5.68 -6.19
CA ALA A 589 24.64 -4.78 -5.04
C ALA A 589 24.77 -3.31 -5.53
N PRO A 590 23.64 -2.63 -5.83
CA PRO A 590 23.65 -1.32 -6.51
C PRO A 590 24.08 -0.18 -5.59
N GLN A 591 24.67 0.86 -6.18
CA GLN A 591 25.16 2.05 -5.48
C GLN A 591 24.24 3.25 -5.71
N LEU A 592 24.23 4.17 -4.73
CA LEU A 592 23.59 5.48 -4.87
C LEU A 592 24.36 6.37 -5.86
N ASN A 593 23.68 7.33 -6.46
CA ASN A 593 24.19 8.31 -7.42
C ASN A 593 24.74 7.74 -8.74
N VAL A 594 24.43 6.48 -9.09
CA VAL A 594 24.95 5.80 -10.29
C VAL A 594 23.90 5.66 -11.39
N GLY A 595 22.67 5.27 -11.07
CA GLY A 595 21.59 5.05 -12.04
C GLY A 595 20.50 4.09 -11.55
N VAL A 596 19.43 3.97 -12.36
CA VAL A 596 18.31 3.04 -12.12
C VAL A 596 18.82 1.60 -12.05
N VAL A 597 18.22 0.80 -11.17
CA VAL A 597 18.57 -0.60 -10.97
C VAL A 597 17.49 -1.48 -11.60
N VAL A 598 17.89 -2.54 -12.29
CA VAL A 598 17.00 -3.65 -12.67
C VAL A 598 16.97 -4.67 -11.53
N SER A 599 15.78 -5.02 -11.05
CA SER A 599 15.56 -6.01 -10.01
C SER A 599 15.22 -7.37 -10.62
N ALA A 600 15.97 -8.41 -10.27
CA ALA A 600 15.77 -9.77 -10.75
C ALA A 600 15.47 -10.74 -9.60
N ASP A 601 14.46 -11.60 -9.79
CA ASP A 601 14.15 -12.74 -8.92
C ASP A 601 13.57 -13.88 -9.76
N SER A 602 14.08 -15.10 -9.57
CA SER A 602 13.65 -16.29 -10.33
C SER A 602 12.38 -16.96 -9.79
N ASN A 603 11.75 -16.41 -8.75
CA ASN A 603 10.57 -16.97 -8.08
C ASN A 603 9.29 -16.17 -8.37
N GLY A 604 9.36 -15.17 -9.24
CA GLY A 604 8.21 -14.35 -9.64
C GLY A 604 7.83 -13.24 -8.66
N HIS A 605 8.72 -12.87 -7.72
CA HIS A 605 8.56 -11.63 -6.95
C HIS A 605 8.76 -10.39 -7.84
N MET A 606 9.51 -10.55 -8.94
CA MET A 606 9.78 -9.58 -9.99
C MET A 606 9.35 -10.17 -11.35
N THR A 607 9.08 -9.32 -12.33
CA THR A 607 8.71 -9.69 -13.71
C THR A 607 9.89 -9.81 -14.67
N THR A 608 11.04 -9.26 -14.27
CA THR A 608 12.26 -9.15 -15.07
C THR A 608 12.71 -10.48 -15.69
N ASP A 609 12.79 -10.51 -17.02
CA ASP A 609 13.36 -11.59 -17.80
C ASP A 609 14.48 -11.08 -18.74
N ALA A 610 15.09 -11.96 -19.53
CA ALA A 610 16.18 -11.60 -20.43
C ALA A 610 15.76 -10.66 -21.58
N VAL A 611 14.52 -10.76 -22.06
CA VAL A 611 13.96 -9.90 -23.12
C VAL A 611 13.61 -8.53 -22.56
N SER A 612 12.98 -8.47 -21.38
CA SER A 612 12.60 -7.22 -20.75
C SER A 612 13.81 -6.43 -20.24
N THR A 613 14.82 -7.13 -19.69
CA THR A 613 16.15 -6.55 -19.40
C THR A 613 16.79 -5.96 -20.64
N ALA A 614 16.80 -6.69 -21.76
CA ALA A 614 17.38 -6.20 -23.02
C ALA A 614 16.64 -4.95 -23.54
N ILE A 615 15.31 -4.97 -23.60
CA ILE A 615 14.50 -3.81 -24.04
C ILE A 615 14.76 -2.58 -23.17
N PHE A 616 14.82 -2.72 -21.85
CA PHE A 616 15.04 -1.58 -20.96
C PHE A 616 16.48 -1.05 -21.02
N GLN A 617 17.48 -1.93 -21.13
CA GLN A 617 18.87 -1.52 -21.37
C GLN A 617 19.01 -0.75 -22.70
N ARG A 618 18.38 -1.24 -23.78
CA ARG A 618 18.38 -0.55 -25.08
C ARG A 618 17.67 0.81 -25.05
N CYS A 619 16.70 1.01 -24.15
CA CYS A 619 16.13 2.33 -23.89
C CYS A 619 17.11 3.25 -23.13
N ALA A 620 17.78 2.74 -22.09
CA ALA A 620 18.76 3.47 -21.29
C ALA A 620 19.98 3.91 -22.13
N ASP A 621 20.50 3.02 -22.99
CA ASP A 621 21.60 3.29 -23.94
C ASP A 621 21.35 4.57 -24.75
N LYS A 622 20.15 4.70 -25.35
CA LYS A 622 19.79 5.79 -26.27
C LYS A 622 19.77 7.17 -25.59
N VAL A 623 19.72 7.25 -24.26
CA VAL A 623 19.79 8.50 -23.48
C VAL A 623 21.06 8.62 -22.63
N GLY A 624 21.99 7.68 -22.72
CA GLY A 624 23.21 7.65 -21.90
C GLY A 624 22.95 7.42 -20.40
N ALA A 625 21.80 6.84 -20.05
CA ALA A 625 21.52 6.41 -18.68
C ALA A 625 22.33 5.13 -18.37
N LYS A 626 22.80 5.00 -17.13
CA LYS A 626 23.38 3.76 -16.63
C LYS A 626 22.32 2.94 -15.92
N LEU A 627 22.31 1.65 -16.20
CA LEU A 627 21.60 0.67 -15.37
C LEU A 627 22.56 -0.03 -14.41
N GLN A 628 22.01 -0.49 -13.31
CA GLN A 628 22.64 -1.39 -12.34
C GLN A 628 21.77 -2.67 -12.24
N VAL A 629 22.23 -3.69 -11.53
CA VAL A 629 21.42 -4.89 -11.23
C VAL A 629 21.35 -5.16 -9.73
N PHE A 630 20.18 -5.60 -9.27
CA PHE A 630 19.94 -6.13 -7.94
C PHE A 630 19.27 -7.49 -8.04
N GLN A 631 19.71 -8.42 -7.19
CA GLN A 631 19.07 -9.70 -6.96
C GLN A 631 19.38 -10.11 -5.51
N ILE A 632 18.39 -10.69 -4.82
CA ILE A 632 18.59 -11.22 -3.47
C ILE A 632 19.53 -12.43 -3.48
N ARG A 633 20.17 -12.70 -2.33
CA ARG A 633 20.86 -13.97 -2.10
C ARG A 633 19.85 -15.12 -2.04
N ASN A 634 20.25 -16.31 -2.49
CA ASN A 634 19.43 -17.53 -2.45
C ASN A 634 19.00 -17.98 -1.02
N ASP A 635 19.66 -17.47 0.02
CA ASP A 635 19.37 -17.74 1.44
C ASP A 635 18.55 -16.62 2.12
N SER A 636 18.02 -15.68 1.33
CA SER A 636 17.30 -14.49 1.78
C SER A 636 15.87 -14.44 1.24
N ARG A 637 15.08 -13.44 1.65
CA ARG A 637 13.68 -13.22 1.21
C ARG A 637 13.55 -11.92 0.43
N SER A 638 12.81 -11.94 -0.68
CA SER A 638 12.46 -10.75 -1.46
C SER A 638 11.17 -10.09 -0.95
N GLY A 639 11.04 -8.78 -1.18
CA GLY A 639 9.73 -8.13 -1.32
C GLY A 639 9.08 -8.52 -2.66
N GLY A 640 7.81 -8.18 -2.86
CA GLY A 640 7.18 -8.14 -4.18
C GLY A 640 6.97 -6.69 -4.62
N THR A 641 6.35 -6.50 -5.78
CA THR A 641 6.05 -5.17 -6.37
C THR A 641 4.71 -5.20 -7.11
N VAL A 642 4.29 -4.05 -7.65
CA VAL A 642 3.15 -3.95 -8.59
C VAL A 642 3.35 -4.71 -9.90
N GLY A 643 4.59 -5.05 -10.28
CA GLY A 643 4.94 -5.62 -11.58
C GLY A 643 4.23 -6.95 -11.89
N PRO A 644 4.42 -8.01 -11.10
CA PRO A 644 3.77 -9.30 -11.32
C PRO A 644 2.24 -9.19 -11.25
N MET A 645 1.72 -8.24 -10.47
CA MET A 645 0.28 -7.98 -10.32
C MET A 645 -0.31 -7.45 -11.63
N LEU A 646 0.27 -6.40 -12.20
CA LEU A 646 -0.22 -5.77 -13.42
C LEU A 646 0.07 -6.61 -14.68
N SER A 647 1.25 -7.24 -14.77
CA SER A 647 1.63 -8.09 -15.88
C SER A 647 0.73 -9.33 -15.98
N SER A 648 0.50 -10.06 -14.88
CA SER A 648 -0.38 -11.25 -14.89
C SER A 648 -1.85 -10.92 -15.19
N MET A 649 -2.32 -9.71 -14.88
CA MET A 649 -3.67 -9.25 -15.20
C MET A 649 -3.86 -8.76 -16.64
N THR A 650 -2.79 -8.49 -17.39
CA THR A 650 -2.86 -7.88 -18.74
C THR A 650 -2.15 -8.68 -19.84
N GLY A 651 -1.21 -9.56 -19.48
CA GLY A 651 -0.31 -10.22 -20.43
C GLY A 651 0.80 -9.31 -20.97
N ILE A 652 0.96 -8.10 -20.44
CA ILE A 652 1.99 -7.14 -20.88
C ILE A 652 3.38 -7.60 -20.42
N ARG A 653 4.35 -7.63 -21.35
CA ARG A 653 5.78 -7.87 -21.07
C ARG A 653 6.30 -6.82 -20.08
N ALA A 654 6.98 -7.25 -19.02
CA ALA A 654 7.31 -6.37 -17.91
C ALA A 654 8.75 -6.53 -17.40
N ILE A 655 9.27 -5.47 -16.78
CA ILE A 655 10.52 -5.43 -16.03
C ILE A 655 10.26 -4.71 -14.70
N ASP A 656 10.93 -5.14 -13.63
CA ASP A 656 11.00 -4.41 -12.38
C ASP A 656 12.31 -3.62 -12.32
N ALA A 657 12.21 -2.30 -12.37
CA ALA A 657 13.37 -1.41 -12.40
C ALA A 657 13.08 0.00 -11.85
N GLY A 658 13.85 0.41 -10.85
CA GLY A 658 13.70 1.72 -10.22
C GLY A 658 14.90 2.14 -9.37
N ILE A 659 14.67 2.99 -8.38
CA ILE A 659 15.69 3.92 -7.88
C ILE A 659 16.28 3.43 -6.54
N PRO A 660 17.62 3.44 -6.36
CA PRO A 660 18.24 2.81 -5.19
C PRO A 660 18.06 3.65 -3.90
N GLN A 661 17.76 2.98 -2.79
CA GLN A 661 17.71 3.58 -1.44
C GLN A 661 18.27 2.68 -0.34
N LEU A 662 18.75 3.30 0.74
CA LEU A 662 19.10 2.71 2.03
C LEU A 662 17.96 2.93 3.03
N SER A 663 17.76 1.97 3.93
CA SER A 663 16.76 2.04 5.01
C SER A 663 15.31 2.21 4.51
N MET A 664 14.97 1.49 3.44
CA MET A 664 13.59 1.19 3.04
C MET A 664 12.72 0.80 4.24
N HIS A 665 11.43 1.16 4.24
CA HIS A 665 10.48 0.98 5.36
C HIS A 665 10.85 1.68 6.70
N SER A 666 11.90 2.53 6.72
CA SER A 666 12.16 3.47 7.82
C SER A 666 11.22 4.67 7.76
N ILE A 667 10.87 5.26 8.91
CA ILE A 667 10.23 6.59 8.94
C ILE A 667 11.11 7.67 8.29
N ARG A 668 12.42 7.43 8.21
CA ARG A 668 13.41 8.24 7.51
C ARG A 668 14.44 7.36 6.81
N ALA A 669 14.32 7.27 5.49
CA ALA A 669 15.19 6.53 4.59
C ALA A 669 16.24 7.46 3.93
N THR A 670 17.07 6.92 3.06
CA THR A 670 18.15 7.65 2.36
C THR A 670 18.30 7.22 0.90
N THR A 671 18.39 8.16 -0.03
CA THR A 671 18.79 7.91 -1.44
C THR A 671 19.92 8.88 -1.84
N GLY A 672 20.50 8.76 -3.03
CA GLY A 672 21.49 9.72 -3.53
C GLY A 672 20.85 11.02 -4.01
N SER A 673 21.60 12.13 -3.99
CA SER A 673 21.09 13.43 -4.46
C SER A 673 20.93 13.52 -5.98
N LYS A 674 21.60 12.67 -6.76
CA LYS A 674 21.44 12.56 -8.21
C LYS A 674 20.36 11.56 -8.62
N ASP A 675 20.06 10.58 -7.76
CA ASP A 675 19.20 9.43 -8.09
C ASP A 675 17.78 9.82 -8.56
N PRO A 676 17.08 10.83 -8.00
CA PRO A 676 15.81 11.30 -8.56
C PRO A 676 15.93 11.73 -10.02
N GLY A 677 16.95 12.52 -10.38
CA GLY A 677 17.16 13.00 -11.76
C GLY A 677 17.67 11.93 -12.71
N LEU A 678 18.43 10.94 -12.21
CA LEU A 678 18.83 9.76 -12.97
C LEU A 678 17.62 8.86 -13.28
N GLY A 679 16.66 8.76 -12.34
CA GLY A 679 15.35 8.17 -12.56
C GLY A 679 14.58 8.87 -13.68
N VAL A 680 14.43 10.20 -13.61
CA VAL A 680 13.74 11.00 -14.65
C VAL A 680 14.38 10.80 -16.03
N LEU A 681 15.72 10.83 -16.13
CA LEU A 681 16.46 10.58 -17.37
C LEU A 681 16.12 9.19 -17.96
N CYS A 682 16.20 8.14 -17.15
CA CYS A 682 16.01 6.76 -17.60
C CYS A 682 14.55 6.48 -17.98
N PHE A 683 13.60 6.91 -17.14
CA PHE A 683 12.17 6.73 -17.38
C PHE A 683 11.68 7.53 -18.59
N ARG A 684 12.20 8.74 -18.84
CA ARG A 684 11.91 9.50 -20.08
C ARG A 684 12.52 8.82 -21.30
N GLY A 685 13.72 8.24 -21.16
CA GLY A 685 14.37 7.42 -22.19
C GLY A 685 13.56 6.19 -22.58
N PHE A 686 12.90 5.54 -21.61
CA PHE A 686 11.92 4.49 -21.89
C PHE A 686 10.66 5.01 -22.60
N LEU A 687 9.99 6.03 -22.04
CA LEU A 687 8.73 6.58 -22.60
C LEU A 687 8.85 7.07 -24.05
N ASN A 688 10.02 7.57 -24.45
CA ASN A 688 10.25 8.05 -25.82
C ASN A 688 11.02 7.04 -26.70
N GLY A 689 11.77 6.11 -26.08
CA GLY A 689 12.62 5.15 -26.79
C GLY A 689 11.96 3.79 -27.09
N PHE A 690 10.98 3.36 -26.29
CA PHE A 690 10.43 2.00 -26.37
C PHE A 690 9.91 1.63 -27.76
N GLU A 691 9.18 2.52 -28.44
CA GLU A 691 8.65 2.26 -29.79
C GLU A 691 9.74 1.96 -30.81
N ALA A 692 10.91 2.59 -30.67
CA ALA A 692 12.06 2.36 -31.54
C ALA A 692 12.84 1.10 -31.15
N VAL A 693 12.88 0.77 -29.85
CA VAL A 693 13.51 -0.46 -29.34
C VAL A 693 12.69 -1.70 -29.67
N ASP A 694 11.37 -1.69 -29.52
CA ASP A 694 10.55 -2.88 -29.75
C ASP A 694 10.59 -3.34 -31.22
N LYS A 695 10.85 -2.41 -32.15
CA LYS A 695 11.15 -2.69 -33.57
C LYS A 695 12.51 -3.38 -33.79
N GLU A 696 13.40 -3.40 -32.80
CA GLU A 696 14.63 -4.22 -32.78
C GLU A 696 14.34 -5.70 -32.41
N PHE A 697 13.10 -6.06 -32.04
CA PHE A 697 12.68 -7.39 -31.56
C PHE A 697 11.50 -8.01 -32.35
N ARG A 698 11.22 -7.54 -33.57
CA ARG A 698 10.08 -7.97 -34.42
C ARG A 698 10.51 -8.65 -35.72
#